data_AF-A0AAW1S6W5-F1
#
_entry.id   AF-A0AAW1S6W5-F1
#
_cell.length_a   1.000
_cell.length_b   1.000
_cell.length_c   1.000
_cell.angle_alpha   90.00
_cell.angle_beta   90.00
_cell.angle_gamma   90.00
#
_symmetry.space_group_name_H-M   'P 1'
#
loop_
_entity.id
_entity.type
_entity.pdbx_description
1 polymer ?
#
loop_
_entity_poly.entity_id
_entity_poly.type
_entity_poly.pdbx_seq_one_letter_code
_entity_poly.pdbx_strand_id
1 'polypeptide(L)'
;MDQVGLKRTMQPCGEKGMARLSFQAHSEHIHSAWRAKQAKAHHLDLRALAGLRALACLGILVGHLAYWVAAAHADKHKVYAYFSAHAWTVVPLNASEPAMDMFMVLTGFLAALSLVPALEVAASPGAVMARYYMRRVLRIVPAYYSALALVYLVALPLQHLPRVSQEAKDAFFTELPFATDQCARNLWANIVFAHNALPMGGCYSITWSLAVQMQFYAVFPLLLVLLRPSTPGFRLRVAVAAAAAVAASLALRARVFLALRLWERMPLALLGPHTAATRTTMDVLSQETYLSLLPRGAALACGVLAALVAGTPRCAALAARLRGPLLAAACLVSAAVAGGLAENRFGTLPDPCSKFADPTLLGFGFVAMPGALQPLAASALVVLATCAPQQGVFAWLRAVLGSRALARLANLSYSIFLLHPLVILGVFAAFPPSAWFSAGNPLPFAGVFASMPRGFRPPALLRPLPPVLCTATRPAPTVVHASRRLRKNVFETGRAVSALAPAVLESPSWAPGNLVRWPHDQTQRELATMRGHARHLEDHVAALQHGREAMRAELQSAHAQLRAAAAERDTARAEAAAAMSHAAALQADLRATDRMDKADLWCSYARIRNENQALTDDLDACRGQLRRTESALEAEAFEKMMAGRSANQALGLAIALLHAV
;
A
#
# COMPACT_ATOMS: atom_id res chain seq x y z
N MET A 1 -0.91 37.69 65.20
CA MET A 1 -0.25 38.98 64.97
C MET A 1 1.00 38.74 64.15
N ASP A 2 1.24 39.33 63.00
CA ASP A 2 0.39 39.86 61.94
C ASP A 2 1.31 40.00 60.72
N GLN A 3 0.71 39.81 59.55
CA GLN A 3 0.95 40.40 58.24
C GLN A 3 2.34 40.96 57.88
N VAL A 4 2.90 40.49 56.74
CA VAL A 4 3.88 41.27 55.96
C VAL A 4 3.35 41.54 54.55
N GLY A 5 2.90 42.78 54.36
CA GLY A 5 2.51 43.37 53.10
C GLY A 5 3.68 43.95 52.32
N LEU A 6 3.57 43.85 50.99
CA LEU A 6 4.45 44.41 49.97
C LEU A 6 4.60 45.94 50.06
N LYS A 7 5.78 46.45 49.72
CA LYS A 7 5.96 47.42 48.61
C LYS A 7 7.43 47.71 48.24
N ARG A 8 7.71 47.50 46.95
CA ARG A 8 8.50 48.30 45.99
C ARG A 8 9.97 48.65 46.30
N THR A 9 10.83 48.16 45.40
CA THR A 9 11.83 48.98 44.70
C THR A 9 11.87 48.59 43.21
N MET A 10 11.63 49.58 42.35
CA MET A 10 11.84 49.55 40.90
C MET A 10 13.23 50.13 40.61
N GLN A 11 13.98 49.53 39.68
CA GLN A 11 15.01 50.21 38.91
C GLN A 11 14.98 49.73 37.44
N PRO A 12 15.42 50.58 36.49
CA PRO A 12 14.90 50.63 35.13
C PRO A 12 15.69 49.75 34.15
N CYS A 13 14.97 49.23 33.16
CA CYS A 13 15.49 48.40 32.08
C CYS A 13 16.18 49.31 31.05
N GLY A 14 17.48 49.13 30.85
CA GLY A 14 18.23 49.74 29.76
C GLY A 14 17.86 49.09 28.42
N GLU A 15 17.40 49.93 27.49
CA GLU A 15 17.26 49.60 26.08
C GLU A 15 18.64 49.35 25.43
N LYS A 16 18.64 48.54 24.37
CA LYS A 16 19.74 48.26 23.43
C LYS A 16 20.73 47.15 23.84
N GLY A 17 20.27 45.91 23.75
CA GLY A 17 21.17 44.76 23.67
C GLY A 17 20.48 43.43 23.87
N MET A 18 19.73 42.95 22.87
CA MET A 18 19.38 41.53 22.60
C MET A 18 18.16 41.41 21.65
N ALA A 19 18.10 42.21 20.59
CA ALA A 19 17.15 42.01 19.50
C ALA A 19 17.70 41.00 18.46
N ARG A 20 18.24 39.85 18.90
CA ARG A 20 18.68 38.74 18.05
C ARG A 20 18.67 37.42 18.80
N LEU A 21 17.52 36.98 19.30
CA LEU A 21 17.32 35.56 19.64
C LEU A 21 15.90 35.15 19.23
N SER A 22 15.89 34.12 18.40
CA SER A 22 14.82 33.67 17.51
C SER A 22 13.42 33.55 18.14
N PHE A 23 12.41 33.85 17.32
CA PHE A 23 10.99 33.48 17.52
C PHE A 23 10.83 31.98 17.85
N GLN A 24 11.79 31.16 17.43
CA GLN A 24 11.91 29.73 17.68
C GLN A 24 12.24 29.40 19.14
N ALA A 25 13.16 30.13 19.78
CA ALA A 25 13.49 29.97 21.20
C ALA A 25 12.30 30.34 22.10
N HIS A 26 11.51 31.36 21.73
CA HIS A 26 10.33 31.77 22.47
C HIS A 26 9.18 30.72 22.37
N SER A 27 8.94 30.17 21.18
CA SER A 27 7.97 29.09 20.95
C SER A 27 8.34 27.81 21.71
N GLU A 28 9.61 27.39 21.67
CA GLU A 28 10.10 26.19 22.36
C GLU A 28 10.08 26.35 23.88
N HIS A 29 10.38 27.55 24.40
CA HIS A 29 10.34 27.80 25.83
C HIS A 29 8.91 27.75 26.38
N ILE A 30 7.93 28.30 25.65
CA ILE A 30 6.50 28.23 26.02
C ILE A 30 5.98 26.78 25.93
N HIS A 31 6.36 26.03 24.88
CA HIS A 31 5.94 24.64 24.71
C HIS A 31 6.56 23.69 25.74
N SER A 32 7.84 23.85 26.07
CA SER A 32 8.53 23.05 27.09
C SER A 32 8.02 23.39 28.49
N ALA A 33 7.79 24.66 28.80
CA ALA A 33 7.24 25.09 30.09
C ALA A 33 5.79 24.62 30.29
N TRP A 34 4.95 24.68 29.25
CA TRP A 34 3.56 24.20 29.33
C TRP A 34 3.47 22.67 29.42
N ARG A 35 4.30 21.93 28.65
CA ARG A 35 4.41 20.47 28.76
C ARG A 35 4.94 20.05 30.14
N ALA A 36 5.95 20.74 30.65
CA ALA A 36 6.49 20.50 31.98
C ALA A 36 5.43 20.76 33.06
N LYS A 37 4.61 21.82 32.93
CA LYS A 37 3.53 22.13 33.88
C LYS A 37 2.42 21.08 33.90
N GLN A 38 1.98 20.60 32.73
CA GLN A 38 0.99 19.51 32.66
C GLN A 38 1.56 18.14 33.05
N ALA A 39 2.78 17.83 32.64
CA ALA A 39 3.45 16.59 33.01
C ALA A 39 3.71 16.51 34.53
N LYS A 40 4.07 17.64 35.15
CA LYS A 40 4.25 17.76 36.61
C LYS A 40 2.91 17.65 37.35
N ALA A 41 1.81 18.12 36.77
CA ALA A 41 0.46 17.93 37.32
C ALA A 41 -0.05 16.48 37.27
N HIS A 42 0.49 15.65 36.34
CA HIS A 42 0.11 14.25 36.16
C HIS A 42 1.22 13.23 36.50
N HIS A 43 2.35 13.66 37.06
CA HIS A 43 3.54 12.84 37.32
C HIS A 43 4.09 12.08 36.09
N LEU A 44 3.88 12.60 34.88
CA LEU A 44 4.33 11.97 33.63
C LEU A 44 5.75 12.42 33.26
N ASP A 45 6.53 11.53 32.66
CA ASP A 45 7.81 11.89 32.03
C ASP A 45 7.72 11.82 30.51
N LEU A 46 7.82 12.97 29.85
CA LEU A 46 7.66 13.08 28.40
C LEU A 46 8.98 12.98 27.64
N ARG A 47 10.13 12.83 28.32
CA ARG A 47 11.45 12.80 27.67
C ARG A 47 11.60 11.64 26.70
N ALA A 48 11.12 10.46 27.09
CA ALA A 48 11.19 9.26 26.25
C ALA A 48 10.37 9.38 24.94
N LEU A 49 9.33 10.23 24.91
CA LEU A 49 8.56 10.48 23.70
C LEU A 49 9.38 11.18 22.62
N ALA A 50 10.38 11.97 23.01
CA ALA A 50 11.32 12.56 22.06
C ALA A 50 12.14 11.47 21.35
N GLY A 51 12.62 10.48 22.09
CA GLY A 51 13.33 9.33 21.52
C GLY A 51 12.48 8.50 20.58
N LEU A 52 11.24 8.17 20.97
CA LEU A 52 10.31 7.45 20.08
C LEU A 52 10.08 8.22 18.77
N ARG A 53 9.88 9.53 18.85
CA ARG A 53 9.74 10.39 17.68
C ARG A 53 11.00 10.41 16.81
N ALA A 54 12.18 10.43 17.41
CA ALA A 54 13.45 10.42 16.69
C ALA A 54 13.66 9.09 15.94
N LEU A 55 13.40 7.96 16.60
CA LEU A 55 13.50 6.63 15.97
C LEU A 55 12.49 6.46 14.83
N ALA A 56 11.25 6.91 15.02
CA ALA A 56 10.25 6.92 13.95
C ALA A 56 10.70 7.81 12.77
N CYS A 57 11.29 8.98 13.04
CA CYS A 57 11.82 9.85 11.99
C CYS A 57 12.91 9.17 11.15
N LEU A 58 13.82 8.44 11.81
CA LEU A 58 14.86 7.68 11.12
C LEU A 58 14.27 6.56 10.27
N GLY A 59 13.29 5.81 10.79
CA GLY A 59 12.62 4.75 10.05
C GLY A 59 11.97 5.27 8.76
N ILE A 60 11.31 6.42 8.81
CA ILE A 60 10.73 7.08 7.62
C ILE A 60 11.82 7.49 6.63
N LEU A 61 12.90 8.14 7.12
CA LEU A 61 13.99 8.60 6.26
C LEU A 61 14.65 7.44 5.52
N VAL A 62 14.95 6.36 6.24
CA VAL A 62 15.57 5.16 5.69
C VAL A 62 14.64 4.47 4.68
N GLY A 63 13.34 4.39 4.96
CA GLY A 63 12.37 3.82 4.03
C GLY A 63 12.16 4.65 2.76
N HIS A 64 12.11 5.97 2.86
CA HIS A 64 12.04 6.84 1.68
C HIS A 64 13.31 6.77 0.82
N LEU A 65 14.48 6.71 1.46
CA LEU A 65 15.73 6.52 0.74
C LEU A 65 15.74 5.17 0.00
N ALA A 66 15.37 4.08 0.68
CA ALA A 66 15.25 2.76 0.05
C ALA A 66 14.25 2.77 -1.12
N TYR A 67 13.10 3.44 -0.95
CA TYR A 67 12.11 3.61 -2.02
C TYR A 67 12.68 4.36 -3.22
N TRP A 68 13.29 5.52 -3.04
CA TRP A 68 13.78 6.33 -4.17
C TRP A 68 15.00 5.74 -4.86
N VAL A 69 15.86 5.00 -4.14
CA VAL A 69 16.93 4.21 -4.79
C VAL A 69 16.34 3.16 -5.70
N ALA A 70 15.33 2.42 -5.21
CA ALA A 70 14.64 1.41 -6.00
C ALA A 70 13.83 2.02 -7.17
N ALA A 71 13.23 3.20 -6.95
CA ALA A 71 12.49 3.96 -7.96
C ALA A 71 13.40 4.59 -9.03
N ALA A 72 14.67 4.88 -8.72
CA ALA A 72 15.64 5.39 -9.68
C ALA A 72 16.18 4.31 -10.64
N HIS A 73 16.16 3.04 -10.23
CA HIS A 73 16.75 1.97 -11.04
C HIS A 73 15.92 1.69 -12.30
N ALA A 74 16.52 1.77 -13.49
CA ALA A 74 15.79 1.65 -14.76
C ALA A 74 15.06 0.30 -14.94
N ASP A 75 15.70 -0.80 -14.51
CA ASP A 75 15.13 -2.15 -14.61
C ASP A 75 14.46 -2.55 -13.28
N LYS A 76 13.12 -2.48 -13.25
CA LYS A 76 12.33 -2.85 -12.06
C LYS A 76 12.29 -4.35 -11.81
N HIS A 77 12.39 -5.17 -12.86
CA HIS A 77 12.42 -6.63 -12.71
C HIS A 77 13.64 -7.06 -11.89
N LYS A 78 14.81 -6.45 -12.13
CA LYS A 78 16.02 -6.68 -11.31
C LYS A 78 15.85 -6.25 -9.87
N VAL A 79 15.18 -5.12 -9.61
CA VAL A 79 14.91 -4.65 -8.24
C VAL A 79 14.03 -5.66 -7.49
N TYR A 80 12.95 -6.15 -8.11
CA TYR A 80 12.09 -7.15 -7.48
C TYR A 80 12.80 -8.49 -7.28
N ALA A 81 13.55 -8.96 -8.27
CA ALA A 81 14.36 -10.17 -8.13
C ALA A 81 15.36 -10.02 -6.97
N TYR A 82 15.96 -8.83 -6.82
CA TYR A 82 16.86 -8.53 -5.73
C TYR A 82 16.18 -8.55 -4.36
N PHE A 83 15.00 -7.93 -4.21
CA PHE A 83 14.21 -8.00 -2.97
C PHE A 83 13.83 -9.43 -2.60
N SER A 84 13.47 -10.25 -3.59
CA SER A 84 13.16 -11.67 -3.38
C SER A 84 14.39 -12.48 -2.98
N ALA A 85 15.56 -12.21 -3.55
CA ALA A 85 16.82 -12.87 -3.20
C ALA A 85 17.38 -12.40 -1.85
N HIS A 86 17.11 -11.16 -1.45
CA HIS A 86 17.66 -10.52 -0.26
C HIS A 86 16.55 -9.88 0.56
N ALA A 87 15.70 -10.72 1.18
CA ALA A 87 14.54 -10.30 1.97
C ALA A 87 14.83 -9.17 2.99
N TRP A 88 16.03 -9.12 3.58
CA TRP A 88 16.40 -8.04 4.52
C TRP A 88 16.42 -6.64 3.90
N THR A 89 16.54 -6.53 2.56
CA THR A 89 16.61 -5.25 1.83
C THR A 89 15.25 -4.58 1.65
N VAL A 90 14.15 -5.34 1.81
CA VAL A 90 12.78 -4.79 1.80
C VAL A 90 12.35 -4.26 3.17
N VAL A 91 13.07 -4.64 4.25
CA VAL A 91 12.78 -4.19 5.62
C VAL A 91 12.79 -2.67 5.74
N PRO A 92 13.82 -1.93 5.26
CA PRO A 92 13.82 -0.46 5.24
C PRO A 92 12.55 0.13 4.61
N LEU A 93 12.16 -0.40 3.44
CA LEU A 93 11.01 0.07 2.68
C LEU A 93 9.71 -0.11 3.48
N ASN A 94 9.51 -1.31 4.03
CA ASN A 94 8.34 -1.64 4.82
C ASN A 94 8.33 -0.95 6.20
N ALA A 95 9.49 -0.62 6.78
CA ALA A 95 9.61 0.00 8.11
C ALA A 95 9.07 1.44 8.19
N SER A 96 8.91 2.11 7.04
CA SER A 96 8.35 3.46 6.98
C SER A 96 6.88 3.53 7.46
N GLU A 97 6.10 2.47 7.20
CA GLU A 97 4.68 2.39 7.57
C GLU A 97 4.47 2.34 9.10
N PRO A 98 5.11 1.42 9.87
CA PRO A 98 4.98 1.42 11.32
C PRO A 98 5.61 2.63 12.00
N ALA A 99 6.67 3.19 11.41
CA ALA A 99 7.23 4.45 11.90
C ALA A 99 6.22 5.60 11.77
N MET A 100 5.46 5.66 10.68
CA MET A 100 4.39 6.66 10.50
C MET A 100 3.25 6.47 11.52
N ASP A 101 2.85 5.23 11.80
CA ASP A 101 1.81 4.97 12.80
C ASP A 101 2.24 5.42 14.21
N MET A 102 3.52 5.26 14.58
CA MET A 102 4.06 5.80 15.83
C MET A 102 3.90 7.34 15.90
N PHE A 103 4.15 8.06 14.81
CA PHE A 103 3.93 9.52 14.77
C PHE A 103 2.45 9.89 14.94
N MET A 104 1.54 9.13 14.35
CA MET A 104 0.09 9.35 14.50
C MET A 104 -0.37 9.05 15.93
N VAL A 105 0.13 7.98 16.56
CA VAL A 105 -0.12 7.68 17.99
C VAL A 105 0.39 8.82 18.87
N LEU A 106 1.63 9.29 18.68
CA LEU A 106 2.17 10.42 19.44
C LEU A 106 1.36 11.71 19.21
N THR A 107 0.84 11.92 18.00
CA THR A 107 -0.01 13.05 17.66
C THR A 107 -1.31 13.04 18.45
N GLY A 108 -2.05 11.92 18.41
CA GLY A 108 -3.29 11.74 19.16
C GLY A 108 -3.06 11.83 20.67
N PHE A 109 -1.99 11.20 21.16
CA PHE A 109 -1.61 11.22 22.57
C PHE A 109 -1.37 12.64 23.08
N LEU A 110 -0.50 13.41 22.43
CA LEU A 110 -0.17 14.76 22.88
C LEU A 110 -1.35 15.73 22.71
N ALA A 111 -2.20 15.53 21.71
CA ALA A 111 -3.41 16.34 21.54
C ALA A 111 -4.40 16.08 22.69
N ALA A 112 -4.73 14.82 22.97
CA ALA A 112 -5.65 14.45 24.04
C ALA A 112 -5.11 14.83 25.43
N LEU A 113 -3.83 14.56 25.71
CA LEU A 113 -3.18 14.95 26.96
C LEU A 113 -3.26 16.47 27.21
N SER A 114 -3.20 17.25 26.12
CA SER A 114 -3.29 18.71 26.19
C SER A 114 -4.69 19.27 26.39
N LEU A 115 -5.67 18.72 25.66
CA LEU A 115 -6.99 19.31 25.48
C LEU A 115 -8.01 18.76 26.46
N VAL A 116 -7.99 17.46 26.75
CA VAL A 116 -9.02 16.82 27.59
C VAL A 116 -9.05 17.46 28.98
N PRO A 117 -7.93 17.51 29.76
CA PRO A 117 -7.95 18.17 31.06
C PRO A 117 -8.22 19.67 30.98
N ALA A 118 -7.76 20.33 29.91
CA ALA A 118 -7.94 21.77 29.75
C ALA A 118 -9.41 22.15 29.51
N LEU A 119 -10.16 21.32 28.78
CA LEU A 119 -11.57 21.53 28.48
C LEU A 119 -12.49 21.13 29.65
N GLU A 120 -12.11 20.12 30.45
CA GLU A 120 -12.86 19.70 31.64
C GLU A 120 -13.07 20.83 32.65
N VAL A 121 -12.06 21.68 32.80
CA VAL A 121 -12.07 22.78 33.79
C VAL A 121 -12.21 24.16 33.14
N ALA A 122 -12.47 24.23 31.84
CA ALA A 122 -12.52 25.49 31.10
C ALA A 122 -13.80 26.27 31.42
N ALA A 123 -13.66 27.53 31.85
CA ALA A 123 -14.77 28.48 31.86
C ALA A 123 -15.24 28.83 30.43
N SER A 124 -14.30 28.87 29.46
CA SER A 124 -14.60 29.09 28.04
C SER A 124 -13.87 28.06 27.17
N PRO A 125 -14.59 27.06 26.62
CA PRO A 125 -14.03 26.10 25.68
C PRO A 125 -13.41 26.77 24.44
N GLY A 126 -14.04 27.85 23.94
CA GLY A 126 -13.56 28.61 22.79
C GLY A 126 -12.17 29.21 22.99
N ALA A 127 -11.88 29.75 24.17
CA ALA A 127 -10.56 30.31 24.48
C ALA A 127 -9.45 29.23 24.54
N VAL A 128 -9.77 28.04 25.06
CA VAL A 128 -8.85 26.89 25.06
C VAL A 128 -8.54 26.43 23.64
N MET A 129 -9.57 26.33 22.79
CA MET A 129 -9.45 25.96 21.39
C MET A 129 -8.65 26.97 20.58
N ALA A 130 -8.95 28.27 20.68
CA ALA A 130 -8.23 29.33 19.97
C ALA A 130 -6.72 29.30 20.29
N ARG A 131 -6.38 29.17 21.58
CA ARG A 131 -4.98 29.03 22.02
C ARG A 131 -4.34 27.75 21.50
N TYR A 132 -5.09 26.66 21.42
CA TYR A 132 -4.61 25.41 20.82
C TYR A 132 -4.29 25.58 19.33
N TYR A 133 -5.23 26.09 18.53
CA TYR A 133 -5.07 26.30 17.10
C TYR A 133 -3.91 27.23 16.79
N MET A 134 -3.84 28.39 17.46
CA MET A 134 -2.78 29.38 17.25
C MET A 134 -1.39 28.78 17.44
N ARG A 135 -1.17 27.99 18.50
CA ARG A 135 0.11 27.32 18.75
C ARG A 135 0.48 26.31 17.66
N ARG A 136 -0.49 25.62 17.08
CA ARG A 136 -0.24 24.63 16.01
C ARG A 136 0.10 25.33 14.70
N VAL A 137 -0.68 26.35 14.33
CA VAL A 137 -0.46 27.15 13.14
C VAL A 137 0.93 27.81 13.17
N LEU A 138 1.27 28.53 14.25
CA LEU A 138 2.57 29.20 14.39
C LEU A 138 3.76 28.25 14.41
N ARG A 139 3.56 26.98 14.78
CA ARG A 139 4.60 25.95 14.81
C ARG A 139 4.80 25.28 13.45
N ILE A 140 3.72 25.02 12.71
CA ILE A 140 3.71 24.15 11.53
C ILE A 140 3.78 24.98 10.25
N VAL A 141 2.90 25.96 10.12
CA VAL A 141 2.64 26.65 8.85
C VAL A 141 3.88 27.38 8.30
N PRO A 142 4.66 28.15 9.10
CA PRO A 142 5.80 28.88 8.55
C PRO A 142 6.83 27.97 7.87
N ALA A 143 7.27 26.92 8.56
CA ALA A 143 8.27 25.99 8.02
C ALA A 143 7.70 25.12 6.88
N TYR A 144 6.42 24.73 6.95
CA TYR A 144 5.77 24.00 5.85
C TYR A 144 5.69 24.85 4.57
N TYR A 145 5.23 26.10 4.67
CA TYR A 145 5.13 26.97 3.51
C TYR A 145 6.51 27.37 2.96
N SER A 146 7.54 27.51 3.81
CA SER A 146 8.92 27.66 3.32
C SER A 146 9.39 26.43 2.54
N ALA A 147 9.09 25.21 3.00
CA ALA A 147 9.43 23.99 2.28
C ALA A 147 8.65 23.90 0.95
N LEU A 148 7.37 24.25 0.95
CA LEU A 148 6.54 24.28 -0.26
C LEU A 148 7.06 25.31 -1.28
N ALA A 149 7.46 26.50 -0.83
CA ALA A 149 8.10 27.50 -1.66
C ALA A 149 9.42 26.99 -2.25
N LEU A 150 10.24 26.29 -1.45
CA LEU A 150 11.48 25.68 -1.93
C LEU A 150 11.23 24.59 -2.99
N VAL A 151 10.19 23.77 -2.80
CA VAL A 151 9.77 22.79 -3.81
C VAL A 151 9.36 23.50 -5.11
N TYR A 152 8.48 24.50 -5.01
CA TYR A 152 7.92 25.16 -6.18
C TYR A 152 8.95 26.03 -6.93
N LEU A 153 9.74 26.82 -6.21
CA LEU A 153 10.67 27.81 -6.79
C LEU A 153 12.04 27.23 -7.11
N VAL A 154 12.45 26.13 -6.47
CA VAL A 154 13.78 25.54 -6.67
C VAL A 154 13.67 24.13 -7.21
N ALA A 155 13.00 23.21 -6.52
CA ALA A 155 13.03 21.79 -6.89
C ALA A 155 12.39 21.52 -8.25
N LEU A 156 11.18 22.05 -8.50
CA LEU A 156 10.47 21.81 -9.77
C LEU A 156 11.25 22.33 -10.99
N PRO A 157 11.86 23.53 -10.99
CA PRO A 157 12.74 23.95 -12.09
C PRO A 157 13.93 23.02 -12.37
N LEU A 158 14.45 22.29 -11.37
CA LEU A 158 15.61 21.39 -11.57
C LEU A 158 15.31 20.27 -12.57
N GLN A 159 14.05 19.86 -12.75
CA GLN A 159 13.68 18.79 -13.69
C GLN A 159 14.08 19.13 -15.15
N HIS A 160 14.14 20.42 -15.50
CA HIS A 160 14.46 20.90 -16.84
C HIS A 160 15.96 21.10 -17.07
N LEU A 161 16.78 21.00 -16.01
CA LEU A 161 18.22 21.20 -16.15
C LEU A 161 18.89 19.96 -16.77
N PRO A 162 19.82 20.14 -17.74
CA PRO A 162 20.56 19.04 -18.34
C PRO A 162 21.47 18.29 -17.36
N ARG A 163 21.91 18.96 -16.29
CA ARG A 163 22.81 18.40 -15.28
C ARG A 163 22.15 17.41 -14.33
N VAL A 164 20.81 17.38 -14.27
CA VAL A 164 20.07 16.40 -13.45
C VAL A 164 19.95 15.10 -14.25
N SER A 165 20.44 14.00 -13.68
CA SER A 165 20.40 12.68 -14.33
C SER A 165 18.96 12.22 -14.58
N GLN A 166 18.76 11.38 -15.60
CA GLN A 166 17.43 10.81 -15.88
C GLN A 166 16.92 9.97 -14.71
N GLU A 167 17.81 9.23 -14.04
CA GLU A 167 17.48 8.47 -12.83
C GLU A 167 16.92 9.34 -11.69
N ALA A 168 17.49 10.53 -11.48
CA ALA A 168 16.98 11.49 -10.50
C ALA A 168 15.62 12.07 -10.95
N LYS A 169 15.44 12.29 -12.27
CA LYS A 169 14.16 12.74 -12.83
C LYS A 169 13.07 11.72 -12.58
N ASP A 170 13.33 10.46 -12.93
CA ASP A 170 12.40 9.34 -12.77
C ASP A 170 12.04 9.09 -11.30
N ALA A 171 13.01 9.21 -10.40
CA ALA A 171 12.82 8.95 -8.97
C ALA A 171 12.06 10.05 -8.22
N PHE A 172 12.06 11.30 -8.71
CA PHE A 172 11.55 12.45 -7.96
C PHE A 172 10.40 13.21 -8.64
N PHE A 173 10.31 13.18 -9.97
CA PHE A 173 9.43 14.07 -10.73
C PHE A 173 8.33 13.37 -11.52
N THR A 174 8.35 12.03 -11.60
CA THR A 174 7.37 11.24 -12.38
C THR A 174 6.09 10.93 -11.59
N GLU A 175 6.20 10.59 -10.31
CA GLU A 175 5.03 10.22 -9.49
C GLU A 175 5.17 10.72 -8.03
N LEU A 176 6.29 10.43 -7.37
CA LEU A 176 6.60 10.85 -6.00
C LEU A 176 8.06 11.30 -5.92
N PRO A 177 8.43 12.30 -5.09
CA PRO A 177 7.56 13.08 -4.23
C PRO A 177 6.99 14.35 -4.87
N PHE A 178 7.42 14.70 -6.09
CA PHE A 178 6.99 15.90 -6.80
C PHE A 178 6.11 15.52 -7.99
N ALA A 179 4.79 15.56 -7.82
CA ALA A 179 3.84 15.28 -8.89
C ALA A 179 3.73 16.50 -9.84
N THR A 180 4.69 16.61 -10.75
CA THR A 180 4.93 17.77 -11.62
C THR A 180 3.69 18.19 -12.42
N ASP A 181 3.04 17.24 -13.10
CA ASP A 181 1.85 17.47 -13.95
C ASP A 181 0.59 17.94 -13.20
N GLN A 182 0.55 17.65 -11.91
CA GLN A 182 -0.56 18.03 -11.04
C GLN A 182 -0.26 19.29 -10.23
N CYS A 183 1.02 19.63 -10.06
CA CYS A 183 1.42 20.67 -9.11
C CYS A 183 0.85 22.04 -9.45
N ALA A 184 0.97 22.50 -10.71
CA ALA A 184 0.49 23.83 -11.11
C ALA A 184 -1.02 24.00 -10.92
N ARG A 185 -1.80 22.93 -11.10
CA ARG A 185 -3.26 22.93 -10.98
C ARG A 185 -3.73 22.73 -9.53
N ASN A 186 -2.97 22.00 -8.73
CA ASN A 186 -3.39 21.51 -7.42
C ASN A 186 -2.58 22.06 -6.24
N LEU A 187 -1.70 23.04 -6.46
CA LEU A 187 -0.90 23.65 -5.38
C LEU A 187 -1.78 24.21 -4.25
N TRP A 188 -2.95 24.75 -4.58
CA TRP A 188 -3.92 25.24 -3.61
C TRP A 188 -4.30 24.17 -2.56
N ALA A 189 -4.35 22.89 -2.95
CA ALA A 189 -4.69 21.80 -2.05
C ALA A 189 -3.57 21.56 -1.01
N ASN A 190 -2.30 21.78 -1.36
CA ASN A 190 -1.20 21.77 -0.39
C ASN A 190 -1.31 22.96 0.56
N ILE A 191 -1.68 24.15 0.08
CA ILE A 191 -1.82 25.36 0.90
C ILE A 191 -2.86 25.16 2.01
N VAL A 192 -4.00 24.55 1.68
CA VAL A 192 -5.11 24.32 2.63
C VAL A 192 -5.06 22.95 3.33
N PHE A 193 -3.98 22.18 3.18
CA PHE A 193 -3.83 20.84 3.78
C PHE A 193 -4.93 19.84 3.36
N ALA A 194 -5.33 19.86 2.08
CA ALA A 194 -6.30 18.95 1.47
C ALA A 194 -5.69 18.07 0.36
N HIS A 195 -4.40 18.21 0.08
CA HIS A 195 -3.72 17.46 -1.00
C HIS A 195 -3.70 15.95 -0.80
N ASN A 196 -3.89 15.45 0.42
CA ASN A 196 -3.99 14.03 0.70
C ASN A 196 -5.30 13.38 0.20
N ALA A 197 -6.27 14.18 -0.27
CA ALA A 197 -7.46 13.72 -0.97
C ALA A 197 -7.28 13.68 -2.50
N LEU A 198 -6.15 14.17 -3.00
CA LEU A 198 -5.82 14.11 -4.43
C LEU A 198 -5.01 12.86 -4.74
N PRO A 199 -5.12 12.29 -5.95
CA PRO A 199 -4.27 11.21 -6.42
C PRO A 199 -2.80 11.49 -6.12
N MET A 200 -2.10 10.50 -5.55
CA MET A 200 -0.68 10.58 -5.21
C MET A 200 -0.27 11.71 -4.25
N GLY A 201 -1.20 12.41 -3.58
CA GLY A 201 -0.89 13.39 -2.54
C GLY A 201 -0.55 14.80 -3.05
N GLY A 202 -0.98 15.18 -4.26
CA GLY A 202 -0.78 16.52 -4.80
C GLY A 202 0.69 16.91 -5.04
N CYS A 203 1.00 18.22 -5.03
CA CYS A 203 2.30 18.72 -5.50
C CYS A 203 3.50 18.21 -4.69
N TYR A 204 3.38 18.19 -3.36
CA TYR A 204 4.43 17.70 -2.48
C TYR A 204 3.93 16.52 -1.64
N SER A 205 3.89 15.36 -2.28
CA SER A 205 3.12 14.20 -1.82
C SER A 205 3.51 13.70 -0.46
N ILE A 206 4.80 13.69 -0.11
CA ILE A 206 5.30 13.21 1.19
C ILE A 206 4.70 13.97 2.38
N THR A 207 4.15 15.16 2.15
CA THR A 207 3.51 15.97 3.19
C THR A 207 2.06 15.57 3.46
N TRP A 208 1.55 14.51 2.83
CA TRP A 208 0.20 13.96 3.07
C TRP A 208 -0.07 13.72 4.55
N SER A 209 0.93 13.24 5.30
CA SER A 209 0.76 12.94 6.72
C SER A 209 0.65 14.21 7.55
N LEU A 210 1.19 15.33 7.07
CA LEU A 210 1.00 16.64 7.68
C LEU A 210 -0.40 17.16 7.43
N ALA A 211 -0.97 16.92 6.24
CA ALA A 211 -2.38 17.23 5.98
C ALA A 211 -3.31 16.47 6.93
N VAL A 212 -3.10 15.16 7.09
CA VAL A 212 -3.83 14.33 8.06
C VAL A 212 -3.72 14.90 9.48
N GLN A 213 -2.51 15.29 9.92
CA GLN A 213 -2.29 15.88 11.24
C GLN A 213 -3.01 17.23 11.39
N MET A 214 -2.98 18.11 10.39
CA MET A 214 -3.66 19.40 10.44
C MET A 214 -5.19 19.26 10.44
N GLN A 215 -5.73 18.32 9.64
CA GLN A 215 -7.14 17.96 9.66
C GLN A 215 -7.55 17.43 11.04
N PHE A 216 -6.75 16.53 11.63
CA PHE A 216 -6.98 16.06 13.00
C PHE A 216 -6.91 17.20 14.01
N TYR A 217 -5.90 18.08 13.93
CA TYR A 217 -5.78 19.22 14.83
C TYR A 217 -6.94 20.19 14.72
N ALA A 218 -7.52 20.38 13.54
CA ALA A 218 -8.69 21.21 13.31
C ALA A 218 -9.96 20.57 13.91
N VAL A 219 -10.21 19.30 13.60
CA VAL A 219 -11.46 18.59 13.94
C VAL A 219 -11.50 18.12 15.40
N PHE A 220 -10.38 17.65 15.95
CA PHE A 220 -10.35 17.00 17.28
C PHE A 220 -10.87 17.90 18.42
N PRO A 221 -10.49 19.19 18.55
CA PRO A 221 -11.04 20.05 19.59
C PRO A 221 -12.56 20.25 19.47
N LEU A 222 -13.09 20.35 18.24
CA LEU A 222 -14.54 20.47 17.99
C LEU A 222 -15.28 19.21 18.46
N LEU A 223 -14.74 18.03 18.13
CA LEU A 223 -15.29 16.75 18.61
C LEU A 223 -15.31 16.69 20.14
N LEU A 224 -14.24 17.13 20.81
CA LEU A 224 -14.20 17.15 22.27
C LEU A 224 -15.29 18.05 22.88
N VAL A 225 -15.55 19.23 22.28
CA VAL A 225 -16.65 20.11 22.73
C VAL A 225 -18.02 19.49 22.51
N LEU A 226 -18.24 18.84 21.35
CA LEU A 226 -19.49 18.11 21.07
C LEU A 226 -19.74 16.97 22.07
N LEU A 227 -18.68 16.35 22.58
CA LEU A 227 -18.76 15.33 23.64
C LEU A 227 -19.01 15.91 25.05
N ARG A 228 -19.34 17.20 25.15
CA ARG A 228 -19.79 17.89 26.37
C ARG A 228 -18.77 17.76 27.51
N PRO A 229 -17.65 18.51 27.46
CA PRO A 229 -16.55 18.36 28.41
C PRO A 229 -16.91 18.69 29.86
N SER A 230 -17.95 19.48 30.08
CA SER A 230 -18.44 19.88 31.41
C SER A 230 -19.33 18.84 32.09
N THR A 231 -19.81 17.80 31.39
CA THR A 231 -20.73 16.82 31.98
C THR A 231 -20.00 15.57 32.47
N PRO A 232 -20.43 14.95 33.59
CA PRO A 232 -19.87 13.70 34.09
C PRO A 232 -19.79 12.63 32.99
N GLY A 233 -18.72 11.83 33.02
CA GLY A 233 -18.48 10.79 32.00
C GLY A 233 -17.84 11.29 30.70
N PHE A 234 -17.36 12.54 30.63
CA PHE A 234 -16.66 13.07 29.44
C PHE A 234 -15.54 12.17 28.93
N ARG A 235 -14.60 11.77 29.80
CA ARG A 235 -13.50 10.87 29.41
C ARG A 235 -13.98 9.53 28.85
N LEU A 236 -15.08 8.99 29.38
CA LEU A 236 -15.68 7.75 28.86
C LEU A 236 -16.24 7.97 27.45
N ARG A 237 -16.95 9.08 27.21
CA ARG A 237 -17.44 9.42 25.86
C ARG A 237 -16.30 9.61 24.86
N VAL A 238 -15.20 10.24 25.27
CA VAL A 238 -13.98 10.36 24.45
C VAL A 238 -13.39 8.98 24.16
N ALA A 239 -13.32 8.09 25.15
CA ALA A 239 -12.82 6.72 24.97
C ALA A 239 -13.70 5.92 24.00
N VAL A 240 -15.03 6.00 24.14
CA VAL A 240 -15.99 5.32 23.25
C VAL A 240 -15.86 5.85 21.82
N ALA A 241 -15.78 7.19 21.64
CA ALA A 241 -15.59 7.78 20.31
C ALA A 241 -14.27 7.36 19.67
N ALA A 242 -13.18 7.29 20.45
CA ALA A 242 -11.89 6.82 19.96
C ALA A 242 -11.94 5.32 19.60
N ALA A 243 -12.57 4.47 20.42
CA ALA A 243 -12.76 3.06 20.11
C ALA A 243 -13.62 2.85 18.84
N ALA A 244 -14.67 3.65 18.66
CA ALA A 244 -15.48 3.64 17.44
C ALA A 244 -14.67 4.05 16.20
N ALA A 245 -13.75 5.02 16.31
CA ALA A 245 -12.86 5.39 15.22
C ALA A 245 -11.88 4.26 14.84
N VAL A 246 -11.37 3.51 15.83
CA VAL A 246 -10.56 2.30 15.56
C VAL A 246 -11.39 1.24 14.83
N ALA A 247 -12.61 0.97 15.30
CA ALA A 247 -13.51 0.01 14.66
C ALA A 247 -13.88 0.42 13.23
N ALA A 248 -14.16 1.71 12.98
CA ALA A 248 -14.44 2.24 11.64
C ALA A 248 -13.24 2.08 10.70
N SER A 249 -12.02 2.32 11.18
CA SER A 249 -10.79 2.09 10.41
C SER A 249 -10.60 0.61 10.06
N LEU A 250 -10.87 -0.31 10.99
CA LEU A 250 -10.84 -1.75 10.72
C LEU A 250 -11.88 -2.15 9.66
N ALA A 251 -13.12 -1.67 9.79
CA ALA A 251 -14.19 -1.94 8.83
C ALA A 251 -13.85 -1.40 7.43
N LEU A 252 -13.27 -0.19 7.34
CA LEU A 252 -12.81 0.37 6.07
C LEU A 252 -11.73 -0.49 5.42
N ARG A 253 -10.71 -0.90 6.19
CA ARG A 253 -9.65 -1.78 5.69
C ARG A 253 -10.19 -3.13 5.23
N ALA A 254 -11.11 -3.73 6.00
CA ALA A 254 -11.76 -4.97 5.63
C ALA A 254 -12.59 -4.83 4.34
N ARG A 255 -13.34 -3.73 4.20
CA ARG A 255 -14.09 -3.42 2.97
C ARG A 255 -13.16 -3.32 1.76
N VAL A 256 -12.06 -2.57 1.85
CA VAL A 256 -11.09 -2.43 0.75
C VAL A 256 -10.44 -3.77 0.40
N PHE A 257 -10.03 -4.52 1.43
CA PHE A 257 -9.43 -5.85 1.27
C PHE A 257 -10.33 -6.81 0.50
N LEU A 258 -11.61 -6.89 0.89
CA LEU A 258 -12.60 -7.76 0.25
C LEU A 258 -13.02 -7.25 -1.13
N ALA A 259 -13.28 -5.95 -1.27
CA ALA A 259 -13.74 -5.36 -2.53
C ALA A 259 -12.70 -5.49 -3.66
N LEU A 260 -11.41 -5.37 -3.33
CA LEU A 260 -10.35 -5.54 -4.31
C LEU A 260 -9.95 -7.00 -4.54
N ARG A 261 -10.48 -7.94 -3.73
CA ARG A 261 -9.98 -9.32 -3.60
C ARG A 261 -8.46 -9.32 -3.53
N LEU A 262 -7.92 -8.55 -2.58
CA LEU A 262 -6.52 -8.09 -2.63
C LEU A 262 -5.52 -9.26 -2.77
N TRP A 263 -5.84 -10.42 -2.19
CA TRP A 263 -5.02 -11.65 -2.27
C TRP A 263 -4.79 -12.14 -3.71
N GLU A 264 -5.73 -11.93 -4.63
CA GLU A 264 -5.56 -12.29 -6.05
C GLU A 264 -4.68 -11.30 -6.83
N ARG A 265 -4.38 -10.14 -6.23
CA ARG A 265 -3.58 -9.07 -6.86
C ARG A 265 -2.16 -9.01 -6.31
N MET A 266 -1.80 -9.88 -5.37
CA MET A 266 -0.47 -9.90 -4.75
C MET A 266 0.48 -10.82 -5.51
N PRO A 267 1.79 -10.52 -5.54
CA PRO A 267 2.42 -9.29 -5.05
C PRO A 267 2.15 -8.09 -5.98
N LEU A 268 2.25 -6.87 -5.43
CA LEU A 268 1.86 -5.66 -6.14
C LEU A 268 3.06 -4.90 -6.72
N ALA A 269 2.96 -4.48 -7.99
CA ALA A 269 4.05 -3.78 -8.67
C ALA A 269 4.14 -2.31 -8.23
N LEU A 270 4.67 -2.06 -7.04
CA LEU A 270 4.82 -0.71 -6.45
C LEU A 270 5.70 0.27 -7.27
N LEU A 271 6.75 -0.22 -7.92
CA LEU A 271 7.78 0.55 -8.63
C LEU A 271 7.59 0.51 -10.16
N GLY A 272 6.56 -0.21 -10.62
CA GLY A 272 6.31 -0.48 -12.03
C GLY A 272 7.08 -1.70 -12.58
N PRO A 273 6.87 -2.09 -13.85
CA PRO A 273 5.87 -1.52 -14.76
C PRO A 273 4.44 -1.77 -14.26
N HIS A 274 3.56 -0.77 -14.42
CA HIS A 274 2.18 -0.85 -13.96
C HIS A 274 1.25 -1.24 -15.10
N THR A 275 0.46 -2.31 -14.92
CA THR A 275 -0.75 -2.52 -15.73
C THR A 275 -1.84 -1.52 -15.31
N ALA A 276 -2.85 -1.30 -16.16
CA ALA A 276 -4.00 -0.46 -15.80
C ALA A 276 -4.67 -0.96 -14.49
N ALA A 277 -4.83 -2.28 -14.35
CA ALA A 277 -5.39 -2.89 -13.13
C ALA A 277 -4.52 -2.64 -11.89
N THR A 278 -3.20 -2.76 -12.00
CA THR A 278 -2.28 -2.48 -10.89
C THR A 278 -2.31 -1.01 -10.50
N ARG A 279 -2.34 -0.09 -11.48
CA ARG A 279 -2.43 1.35 -11.23
C ARG A 279 -3.69 1.71 -10.45
N THR A 280 -4.86 1.25 -10.93
CA THR A 280 -6.14 1.46 -10.22
C THR A 280 -6.12 0.87 -8.81
N THR A 281 -5.54 -0.31 -8.63
CA THR A 281 -5.39 -0.94 -7.30
C THR A 281 -4.54 -0.06 -6.39
N MET A 282 -3.42 0.45 -6.89
CA MET A 282 -2.51 1.30 -6.11
C MET A 282 -3.15 2.64 -5.76
N ASP A 283 -3.91 3.24 -6.67
CA ASP A 283 -4.64 4.48 -6.40
C ASP A 283 -5.66 4.30 -5.29
N VAL A 284 -6.48 3.23 -5.35
CA VAL A 284 -7.45 2.92 -4.31
C VAL A 284 -6.76 2.64 -2.97
N LEU A 285 -5.71 1.82 -2.96
CA LEU A 285 -4.96 1.53 -1.73
C LEU A 285 -4.34 2.81 -1.14
N SER A 286 -3.74 3.63 -1.98
CA SER A 286 -3.14 4.91 -1.60
C SER A 286 -4.18 5.83 -0.94
N GLN A 287 -5.31 6.07 -1.60
CA GLN A 287 -6.35 6.97 -1.09
C GLN A 287 -7.09 6.40 0.12
N GLU A 288 -7.58 5.17 0.03
CA GLU A 288 -8.51 4.62 1.02
C GLU A 288 -7.81 4.06 2.26
N THR A 289 -6.51 3.73 2.18
CA THR A 289 -5.82 3.04 3.28
C THR A 289 -4.54 3.70 3.77
N TYR A 290 -3.93 4.60 2.97
CA TYR A 290 -2.63 5.19 3.30
C TYR A 290 -2.70 6.70 3.56
N LEU A 291 -3.17 7.50 2.59
CA LEU A 291 -3.15 8.97 2.60
C LEU A 291 -4.30 9.61 3.39
N SER A 292 -5.45 8.94 3.49
CA SER A 292 -6.65 9.49 4.11
C SER A 292 -6.60 9.53 5.63
N LEU A 293 -7.35 10.48 6.21
CA LEU A 293 -7.49 10.63 7.66
C LEU A 293 -8.14 9.41 8.32
N LEU A 294 -9.21 8.87 7.73
CA LEU A 294 -9.99 7.77 8.32
C LEU A 294 -9.18 6.48 8.58
N PRO A 295 -8.44 5.90 7.62
CA PRO A 295 -7.62 4.70 7.85
C PRO A 295 -6.42 4.94 8.79
N ARG A 296 -6.00 6.20 8.95
CA ARG A 296 -5.00 6.63 9.95
C ARG A 296 -5.64 7.02 11.29
N GLY A 297 -6.96 7.12 11.33
CA GLY A 297 -7.76 7.45 12.49
C GLY A 297 -7.57 6.45 13.61
N ALA A 298 -7.33 5.17 13.31
CA ALA A 298 -7.00 4.17 14.33
C ALA A 298 -5.75 4.55 15.13
N ALA A 299 -4.65 4.92 14.47
CA ALA A 299 -3.42 5.30 15.15
C ALA A 299 -3.59 6.57 16.00
N LEU A 300 -4.26 7.59 15.45
CA LEU A 300 -4.60 8.80 16.20
C LEU A 300 -5.48 8.47 17.43
N ALA A 301 -6.51 7.65 17.25
CA ALA A 301 -7.44 7.26 18.31
C ALA A 301 -6.78 6.39 19.39
N CYS A 302 -5.91 5.45 19.02
CA CYS A 302 -5.10 4.69 19.98
C CYS A 302 -4.20 5.62 20.81
N GLY A 303 -3.63 6.66 20.20
CA GLY A 303 -2.95 7.73 20.91
C GLY A 303 -3.84 8.47 21.91
N VAL A 304 -5.07 8.83 21.52
CA VAL A 304 -6.06 9.46 22.41
C VAL A 304 -6.38 8.53 23.60
N LEU A 305 -6.60 7.24 23.36
CA LEU A 305 -6.84 6.24 24.41
C LEU A 305 -5.64 6.12 25.36
N ALA A 306 -4.42 6.07 24.83
CA ALA A 306 -3.19 6.08 25.63
C ALA A 306 -3.11 7.32 26.54
N ALA A 307 -3.50 8.49 26.05
CA ALA A 307 -3.50 9.71 26.86
C ALA A 307 -4.55 9.67 27.97
N LEU A 308 -5.73 9.10 27.72
CA LEU A 308 -6.76 8.90 28.75
C LEU A 308 -6.30 7.92 29.84
N VAL A 309 -5.60 6.84 29.45
CA VAL A 309 -5.00 5.89 30.39
C VAL A 309 -3.92 6.57 31.22
N ALA A 310 -2.99 7.29 30.59
CA ALA A 310 -1.89 7.97 31.27
C ALA A 310 -2.38 9.14 32.16
N GLY A 311 -3.41 9.86 31.75
CA GLY A 311 -3.95 11.02 32.45
C GLY A 311 -4.98 10.72 33.54
N THR A 312 -5.35 9.44 33.73
CA THR A 312 -6.32 9.01 34.75
C THR A 312 -5.62 8.18 35.82
N PRO A 313 -5.53 8.63 37.09
CA PRO A 313 -4.71 7.98 38.12
C PRO A 313 -5.00 6.49 38.32
N ARG A 314 -6.28 6.08 38.32
CA ARG A 314 -6.68 4.67 38.45
C ARG A 314 -6.20 3.83 37.27
N CYS A 315 -6.33 4.33 36.04
CA CYS A 315 -5.87 3.65 34.83
C CYS A 315 -4.35 3.59 34.74
N ALA A 316 -3.66 4.68 35.11
CA ALA A 316 -2.21 4.72 35.17
C ALA A 316 -1.65 3.72 36.21
N ALA A 317 -2.29 3.62 37.38
CA ALA A 317 -1.94 2.63 38.39
C ALA A 317 -2.18 1.19 37.91
N LEU A 318 -3.28 0.93 37.20
CA LEU A 318 -3.55 -0.36 36.58
C LEU A 318 -2.50 -0.70 35.50
N ALA A 319 -2.17 0.24 34.62
CA ALA A 319 -1.13 0.06 33.62
C ALA A 319 0.24 -0.22 34.25
N ALA A 320 0.58 0.44 35.37
CA ALA A 320 1.78 0.17 36.13
C ALA A 320 1.79 -1.25 36.75
N ARG A 321 0.64 -1.73 37.23
CA ARG A 321 0.48 -3.12 37.72
C ARG A 321 0.62 -4.15 36.59
N LEU A 322 0.05 -3.87 35.41
CA LEU A 322 0.08 -4.75 34.23
C LEU A 322 1.31 -4.55 33.33
N ARG A 323 2.34 -3.84 33.80
CA ARG A 323 3.51 -3.45 32.98
C ARG A 323 4.22 -4.61 32.29
N GLY A 324 4.36 -5.76 32.96
CA GLY A 324 5.00 -6.96 32.41
C GLY A 324 4.22 -7.54 31.25
N PRO A 325 2.94 -7.92 31.45
CA PRO A 325 2.05 -8.39 30.38
C PRO A 325 1.91 -7.39 29.23
N LEU A 326 1.78 -6.09 29.52
CA LEU A 326 1.69 -5.04 28.50
C LEU A 326 2.97 -4.96 27.65
N LEU A 327 4.14 -5.02 28.29
CA LEU A 327 5.42 -5.03 27.57
C LEU A 327 5.55 -6.30 26.73
N ALA A 328 5.21 -7.47 27.28
CA ALA A 328 5.27 -8.74 26.56
C ALA A 328 4.35 -8.73 25.32
N ALA A 329 3.11 -8.24 25.46
CA ALA A 329 2.18 -8.10 24.35
C ALA A 329 2.70 -7.10 23.29
N ALA A 330 3.21 -5.94 23.71
CA ALA A 330 3.78 -4.95 22.80
C ALA A 330 5.01 -5.51 22.05
N CYS A 331 5.87 -6.26 22.74
CA CYS A 331 7.03 -6.93 22.14
C CYS A 331 6.60 -8.03 21.16
N LEU A 332 5.59 -8.83 21.50
CA LEU A 332 5.07 -9.89 20.63
C LEU A 332 4.51 -9.30 19.32
N VAL A 333 3.69 -8.26 19.42
CA VAL A 333 3.16 -7.56 18.23
C VAL A 333 4.30 -6.92 17.44
N SER A 334 5.24 -6.26 18.11
CA SER A 334 6.40 -5.64 17.44
C SER A 334 7.27 -6.68 16.73
N ALA A 335 7.43 -7.87 17.29
CA ALA A 335 8.14 -8.98 16.67
C ALA A 335 7.39 -9.54 15.46
N ALA A 336 6.06 -9.66 15.55
CA ALA A 336 5.22 -10.06 14.42
C ALA A 336 5.29 -9.04 13.27
N VAL A 337 5.23 -7.74 13.60
CA VAL A 337 5.44 -6.65 12.62
C VAL A 337 6.83 -6.77 12.00
N ALA A 338 7.89 -6.92 12.82
CA ALA A 338 9.26 -7.05 12.33
C ALA A 338 9.46 -8.26 11.40
N GLY A 339 8.82 -9.39 11.69
CA GLY A 339 8.79 -10.55 10.80
C GLY A 339 8.13 -10.23 9.46
N GLY A 340 6.98 -9.54 9.49
CA GLY A 340 6.28 -9.08 8.28
C GLY A 340 7.07 -8.06 7.45
N LEU A 341 7.94 -7.27 8.07
CA LEU A 341 8.77 -6.28 7.33
C LEU A 341 9.75 -6.94 6.36
N ALA A 342 10.19 -8.17 6.62
CA ALA A 342 11.13 -8.90 5.77
C ALA A 342 10.44 -9.64 4.61
N GLU A 343 9.11 -9.75 4.63
CA GLU A 343 8.37 -10.42 3.57
C GLU A 343 8.24 -9.50 2.34
N ASN A 344 8.63 -10.01 1.17
CA ASN A 344 8.52 -9.26 -0.07
C ASN A 344 7.07 -9.27 -0.58
N ARG A 345 6.35 -8.18 -0.31
CA ARG A 345 4.98 -7.96 -0.79
C ARG A 345 4.90 -7.31 -2.18
N PHE A 346 6.04 -7.11 -2.83
CA PHE A 346 6.15 -6.42 -4.11
C PHE A 346 6.70 -7.33 -5.22
N GLY A 347 6.18 -7.17 -6.44
CA GLY A 347 6.56 -7.96 -7.59
C GLY A 347 5.93 -7.44 -8.86
N THR A 348 6.39 -7.90 -10.01
CA THR A 348 5.95 -7.34 -11.31
C THR A 348 4.56 -7.79 -11.73
N LEU A 349 4.14 -8.97 -11.28
CA LEU A 349 2.85 -9.57 -11.62
C LEU A 349 2.30 -10.32 -10.40
N PRO A 350 0.97 -10.48 -10.29
CA PRO A 350 0.37 -11.35 -9.30
C PRO A 350 0.89 -12.78 -9.40
N ASP A 351 1.12 -13.41 -8.26
CA ASP A 351 1.67 -14.76 -8.14
C ASP A 351 0.84 -15.57 -7.12
N PRO A 352 0.04 -16.55 -7.58
CA PRO A 352 -0.73 -17.43 -6.70
C PRO A 352 0.13 -18.24 -5.72
N CYS A 353 1.42 -18.40 -5.98
CA CYS A 353 2.36 -19.08 -5.09
C CYS A 353 2.92 -18.15 -4.00
N SER A 354 2.63 -16.84 -4.05
CA SER A 354 3.03 -15.90 -3.01
C SER A 354 2.34 -16.22 -1.69
N LYS A 355 3.04 -16.06 -0.56
CA LYS A 355 2.43 -16.13 0.77
C LYS A 355 1.28 -15.12 0.93
N PHE A 356 1.35 -14.00 0.22
CA PHE A 356 0.31 -12.98 0.23
C PHE A 356 -0.90 -13.31 -0.66
N ALA A 357 -0.88 -14.43 -1.38
CA ALA A 357 -2.05 -14.96 -2.06
C ALA A 357 -3.01 -15.69 -1.09
N ASP A 358 -2.57 -15.98 0.15
CA ASP A 358 -3.44 -16.50 1.20
C ASP A 358 -4.33 -15.36 1.75
N PRO A 359 -5.67 -15.45 1.61
CA PRO A 359 -6.59 -14.39 2.06
C PRO A 359 -6.59 -14.21 3.57
N THR A 360 -6.29 -15.25 4.35
CA THR A 360 -6.25 -15.17 5.82
C THR A 360 -5.01 -14.43 6.28
N LEU A 361 -3.85 -14.81 5.77
CA LEU A 361 -2.57 -14.18 6.12
C LEU A 361 -2.53 -12.72 5.67
N LEU A 362 -2.93 -12.45 4.41
CA LEU A 362 -2.98 -11.08 3.91
C LEU A 362 -4.05 -10.26 4.63
N GLY A 363 -5.24 -10.82 4.89
CA GLY A 363 -6.31 -10.14 5.61
C GLY A 363 -5.87 -9.73 7.02
N PHE A 364 -5.21 -10.63 7.75
CA PHE A 364 -4.65 -10.31 9.07
C PHE A 364 -3.58 -9.21 8.98
N GLY A 365 -2.65 -9.32 8.04
CA GLY A 365 -1.57 -8.35 7.83
C GLY A 365 -2.04 -6.97 7.34
N PHE A 366 -3.15 -6.91 6.59
CA PHE A 366 -3.66 -5.68 5.99
C PHE A 366 -4.74 -4.98 6.84
N VAL A 367 -5.60 -5.76 7.49
CA VAL A 367 -6.73 -5.25 8.29
C VAL A 367 -6.34 -5.13 9.75
N ALA A 368 -6.02 -6.25 10.41
CA ALA A 368 -5.87 -6.30 11.86
C ALA A 368 -4.58 -5.65 12.35
N MET A 369 -3.46 -5.92 11.68
CA MET A 369 -2.14 -5.43 12.09
C MET A 369 -2.05 -3.89 12.07
N PRO A 370 -2.12 -3.21 10.92
CA PRO A 370 -2.04 -1.76 10.85
C PRO A 370 -3.34 -1.08 11.33
N GLY A 371 -4.49 -1.75 11.29
CA GLY A 371 -5.76 -1.19 11.71
C GLY A 371 -5.99 -1.15 13.23
N ALA A 372 -5.28 -1.99 14.01
CA ALA A 372 -5.44 -2.00 15.47
C ALA A 372 -4.18 -2.47 16.22
N LEU A 373 -3.65 -3.66 15.92
CA LEU A 373 -2.65 -4.31 16.79
C LEU A 373 -1.38 -3.48 16.93
N GLN A 374 -0.84 -2.99 15.82
CA GLN A 374 0.39 -2.20 15.82
C GLN A 374 0.19 -0.82 16.46
N PRO A 375 -0.86 -0.03 16.15
CA PRO A 375 -1.19 1.18 16.91
C PRO A 375 -1.37 0.97 18.41
N LEU A 376 -1.99 -0.14 18.83
CA LEU A 376 -2.18 -0.50 20.23
C LEU A 376 -0.85 -0.85 20.91
N ALA A 377 0.03 -1.59 20.24
CA ALA A 377 1.38 -1.88 20.72
C ALA A 377 2.20 -0.59 20.89
N ALA A 378 2.17 0.31 19.89
CA ALA A 378 2.79 1.62 19.99
C ALA A 378 2.22 2.46 21.15
N SER A 379 0.91 2.41 21.35
CA SER A 379 0.23 3.10 22.46
C SER A 379 0.62 2.53 23.83
N ALA A 380 0.77 1.21 23.95
CA ALA A 380 1.27 0.57 25.16
C ALA A 380 2.72 1.01 25.45
N LEU A 381 3.59 1.07 24.44
CA LEU A 381 4.95 1.58 24.60
C LEU A 381 4.97 3.04 25.05
N VAL A 382 4.09 3.88 24.51
CA VAL A 382 3.94 5.28 24.94
C VAL A 382 3.51 5.37 26.40
N VAL A 383 2.48 4.62 26.82
CA VAL A 383 2.01 4.59 28.22
C VAL A 383 3.11 4.09 29.16
N LEU A 384 3.79 3.00 28.81
CA LEU A 384 4.89 2.47 29.62
C LEU A 384 6.06 3.46 29.70
N ALA A 385 6.39 4.14 28.59
CA ALA A 385 7.45 5.15 28.58
C ALA A 385 7.13 6.36 29.47
N THR A 386 5.84 6.73 29.62
CA THR A 386 5.42 7.91 30.41
C THR A 386 5.06 7.61 31.86
N CYS A 387 4.53 6.41 32.14
CA CYS A 387 3.93 6.05 33.43
C CYS A 387 4.71 4.99 34.22
N ALA A 388 5.64 4.25 33.60
CA ALA A 388 6.31 3.14 34.29
C ALA A 388 7.22 3.64 35.43
N PRO A 389 7.35 2.85 36.53
CA PRO A 389 8.23 3.18 37.65
C PRO A 389 9.71 3.27 37.23
N GLN A 390 10.48 4.05 37.99
CA GLN A 390 11.88 4.43 37.72
C GLN A 390 12.90 3.30 37.95
N GLN A 391 12.51 2.03 37.82
CA GLN A 391 13.37 0.88 38.14
C GLN A 391 13.35 -0.19 37.05
N GLY A 392 14.45 -0.93 36.92
CA GLY A 392 14.61 -2.06 36.00
C GLY A 392 14.67 -1.65 34.52
N VAL A 393 14.20 -2.54 33.64
CA VAL A 393 14.25 -2.38 32.17
C VAL A 393 13.57 -1.09 31.69
N PHE A 394 12.51 -0.63 32.37
CA PHE A 394 11.79 0.60 32.01
C PHE A 394 12.60 1.86 32.30
N ALA A 395 13.41 1.87 33.36
CA ALA A 395 14.31 2.97 33.67
C ALA A 395 15.41 3.08 32.61
N TRP A 396 16.00 1.94 32.24
CA TRP A 396 16.99 1.87 31.16
C TRP A 396 16.39 2.35 29.83
N LEU A 397 15.22 1.84 29.44
CA LEU A 397 14.55 2.21 28.20
C LEU A 397 14.28 3.72 28.15
N ARG A 398 13.80 4.30 29.26
CA ARG A 398 13.58 5.74 29.38
C ARG A 398 14.88 6.55 29.34
N ALA A 399 15.97 6.05 29.93
CA ALA A 399 17.27 6.71 29.86
C ALA A 399 17.81 6.75 28.42
N VAL A 400 17.68 5.64 27.69
CA VAL A 400 18.07 5.56 26.27
C VAL A 400 17.21 6.49 25.42
N LEU A 401 15.88 6.36 25.49
CA LEU A 401 14.94 7.18 24.71
C LEU A 401 14.98 8.67 25.11
N GLY A 402 15.30 8.96 26.36
CA GLY A 402 15.49 10.32 26.89
C GLY A 402 16.90 10.87 26.71
N SER A 403 17.79 10.17 25.98
CA SER A 403 19.16 10.59 25.77
C SER A 403 19.25 11.93 25.01
N ARG A 404 20.32 12.69 25.28
CA ARG A 404 20.55 13.99 24.62
C ARG A 404 20.67 13.86 23.11
N ALA A 405 21.26 12.77 22.62
CA ALA A 405 21.41 12.51 21.19
C ALA A 405 20.06 12.37 20.49
N LEU A 406 19.19 11.50 21.01
CA LEU A 406 17.84 11.33 20.47
C LEU A 406 16.97 12.58 20.66
N ALA A 407 17.15 13.33 21.75
CA ALA A 407 16.44 14.59 21.94
C ALA A 407 16.81 15.64 20.86
N ARG A 408 18.09 15.76 20.51
CA ARG A 408 18.54 16.65 19.41
C ARG A 408 17.94 16.23 18.08
N LEU A 409 17.97 14.93 17.78
CA LEU A 409 17.38 14.40 16.56
C LEU A 409 15.86 14.62 16.52
N ALA A 410 15.18 14.43 17.65
CA ALA A 410 13.76 14.72 17.77
C ALA A 410 13.48 16.20 17.47
N ASN A 411 14.30 17.13 17.96
CA ASN A 411 14.10 18.57 17.68
C ASN A 411 14.22 18.89 16.19
N LEU A 412 15.12 18.21 15.48
CA LEU A 412 15.28 18.33 14.03
C LEU A 412 14.26 17.51 13.22
N SER A 413 13.50 16.61 13.85
CA SER A 413 12.66 15.62 13.14
C SER A 413 11.68 16.26 12.15
N TYR A 414 11.17 17.44 12.48
CA TYR A 414 10.22 18.14 11.61
C TYR A 414 10.90 18.74 10.38
N SER A 415 12.07 19.37 10.55
CA SER A 415 12.86 19.89 9.44
C SER A 415 13.38 18.76 8.55
N ILE A 416 13.82 17.65 9.15
CA ILE A 416 14.23 16.44 8.40
C ILE A 416 13.06 15.97 7.54
N PHE A 417 11.87 15.80 8.13
CA PHE A 417 10.68 15.35 7.41
C PHE A 417 10.27 16.26 6.24
N LEU A 418 10.45 17.58 6.39
CA LEU A 418 10.09 18.54 5.34
C LEU A 418 11.13 18.68 4.23
N LEU A 419 12.41 18.43 4.52
CA LEU A 419 13.51 18.78 3.61
C LEU A 419 14.26 17.56 3.08
N HIS A 420 14.08 16.37 3.65
CA HIS A 420 14.81 15.17 3.19
C HIS A 420 14.64 14.86 1.70
N PRO A 421 13.48 15.09 1.02
CA PRO A 421 13.38 14.83 -0.41
C PRO A 421 14.29 15.74 -1.22
N LEU A 422 14.43 17.00 -0.81
CA LEU A 422 15.30 17.99 -1.47
C LEU A 422 16.78 17.65 -1.26
N VAL A 423 17.14 17.22 -0.04
CA VAL A 423 18.49 16.77 0.27
C VAL A 423 18.85 15.53 -0.55
N ILE A 424 17.96 14.53 -0.62
CA ILE A 424 18.22 13.30 -1.37
C ILE A 424 18.27 13.59 -2.88
N LEU A 425 17.39 14.45 -3.40
CA LEU A 425 17.46 14.91 -4.79
C LEU A 425 18.83 15.55 -5.09
N GLY A 426 19.33 16.43 -4.22
CA GLY A 426 20.66 17.03 -4.37
C GLY A 426 21.78 15.99 -4.38
N VAL A 427 21.68 14.96 -3.53
CA VAL A 427 22.63 13.83 -3.53
C VAL A 427 22.55 13.04 -4.83
N PHE A 428 21.35 12.73 -5.34
CA PHE A 428 21.17 11.96 -6.58
C PHE A 428 21.63 12.75 -7.81
N ALA A 429 21.49 14.08 -7.79
CA ALA A 429 22.01 14.96 -8.83
C ALA A 429 23.55 14.99 -8.87
N ALA A 430 24.21 14.92 -7.70
CA ALA A 430 25.67 14.87 -7.63
C ALA A 430 26.25 13.45 -7.82
N PHE A 431 25.53 12.44 -7.33
CA PHE A 431 25.94 11.03 -7.32
C PHE A 431 24.74 10.16 -7.73
N PRO A 432 24.57 9.87 -9.04
CA PRO A 432 23.46 9.08 -9.56
C PRO A 432 23.41 7.69 -8.93
N PRO A 433 22.22 7.15 -8.59
CA PRO A 433 22.08 5.82 -8.01
C PRO A 433 22.82 4.73 -8.75
N SER A 434 22.84 4.71 -10.08
CA SER A 434 23.61 3.71 -10.85
C SER A 434 25.11 3.67 -10.56
N ALA A 435 25.70 4.77 -10.09
CA ALA A 435 27.13 4.84 -9.77
C ALA A 435 27.49 4.09 -8.49
N TRP A 436 26.53 3.88 -7.58
CA TRP A 436 26.77 3.25 -6.29
C TRP A 436 25.85 2.06 -6.02
N PHE A 437 24.72 1.95 -6.72
CA PHE A 437 23.75 0.87 -6.67
C PHE A 437 23.74 0.00 -7.91
N SER A 438 24.06 -1.26 -7.70
CA SER A 438 23.88 -2.33 -8.68
C SER A 438 23.28 -3.55 -7.97
N ALA A 439 22.47 -4.35 -8.68
CA ALA A 439 21.87 -5.56 -8.11
C ALA A 439 22.92 -6.58 -7.62
N GLY A 440 24.18 -6.48 -8.09
CA GLY A 440 25.31 -7.28 -7.62
C GLY A 440 26.08 -6.70 -6.43
N ASN A 441 25.78 -5.48 -6.00
CA ASN A 441 26.45 -4.80 -4.89
C ASN A 441 25.44 -4.34 -3.82
N PRO A 442 25.28 -5.06 -2.69
CA PRO A 442 24.34 -4.71 -1.63
C PRO A 442 24.78 -3.50 -0.78
N LEU A 443 25.96 -2.93 -1.04
CA LEU A 443 26.54 -1.84 -0.24
C LEU A 443 25.68 -0.58 -0.12
N PRO A 444 24.77 -0.21 -1.04
CA PRO A 444 23.87 0.93 -0.84
C PRO A 444 22.79 0.72 0.20
N PHE A 445 22.29 -0.51 0.30
CA PHE A 445 21.35 -0.89 1.36
C PHE A 445 22.09 -1.07 2.69
N ALA A 446 23.37 -1.51 2.66
CA ALA A 446 24.21 -1.64 3.84
C ALA A 446 24.88 -0.32 4.29
N GLY A 447 25.11 0.63 3.39
CA GLY A 447 25.80 1.91 3.62
C GLY A 447 24.97 2.87 4.47
N VAL A 448 23.65 2.70 4.45
CA VAL A 448 22.72 3.33 5.39
C VAL A 448 22.90 2.77 6.83
N PHE A 449 23.54 1.61 6.99
CA PHE A 449 23.86 0.98 8.28
C PHE A 449 25.37 0.94 8.61
N ALA A 450 26.25 1.37 7.71
CA ALA A 450 27.70 1.22 7.83
C ALA A 450 28.40 2.30 8.66
N SER A 451 27.73 2.81 9.70
CA SER A 451 28.39 3.53 10.80
C SER A 451 28.65 2.64 12.03
N MET A 452 28.58 1.31 11.89
CA MET A 452 29.02 0.38 12.93
C MET A 452 30.38 -0.26 12.60
N PRO A 453 31.22 -0.55 13.61
CA PRO A 453 32.61 -0.97 13.40
C PRO A 453 32.68 -2.28 12.62
N ARG A 454 33.65 -2.34 11.69
CA ARG A 454 33.97 -3.53 10.90
C ARG A 454 34.22 -4.72 11.85
N GLY A 455 33.29 -5.68 11.89
CA GLY A 455 33.41 -6.87 12.73
C GLY A 455 32.10 -7.54 13.15
N PHE A 456 30.93 -6.90 12.97
CA PHE A 456 29.66 -7.50 13.36
C PHE A 456 29.18 -8.55 12.35
N ARG A 457 29.28 -9.84 12.72
CA ARG A 457 28.55 -10.93 12.04
C ARG A 457 27.14 -11.00 12.64
N PRO A 458 26.05 -11.00 11.84
CA PRO A 458 24.70 -11.14 12.38
C PRO A 458 24.56 -12.48 13.12
N PRO A 459 23.81 -12.53 14.23
CA PRO A 459 23.59 -13.77 14.98
C PRO A 459 22.94 -14.84 14.09
N ALA A 460 23.34 -16.09 14.27
CA ALA A 460 22.94 -17.26 13.47
C ALA A 460 21.43 -17.56 13.41
N LEU A 461 20.59 -16.77 14.08
CA LEU A 461 19.13 -16.85 14.12
C LEU A 461 18.42 -16.31 12.87
N LEU A 462 19.16 -15.76 11.89
CA LEU A 462 18.62 -15.20 10.64
C LEU A 462 18.98 -16.02 9.38
N ARG A 463 19.24 -17.32 9.52
CA ARG A 463 19.29 -18.17 8.33
C ARG A 463 17.88 -18.30 7.75
N PRO A 464 17.68 -18.07 6.44
CA PRO A 464 16.42 -18.45 5.81
C PRO A 464 16.21 -19.95 6.05
N LEU A 465 15.01 -20.33 6.48
CA LEU A 465 14.58 -21.71 6.39
C LEU A 465 14.77 -22.15 4.93
N PRO A 466 15.24 -23.39 4.68
CA PRO A 466 15.27 -23.92 3.32
C PRO A 466 13.88 -23.78 2.71
N PRO A 467 13.76 -23.58 1.38
CA PRO A 467 12.47 -23.45 0.73
C PRO A 467 11.59 -24.61 1.20
N VAL A 468 10.48 -24.26 1.84
CA VAL A 468 9.43 -25.23 2.15
C VAL A 468 8.96 -25.73 0.80
N LEU A 469 9.43 -26.92 0.42
CA LEU A 469 8.82 -27.72 -0.62
C LEU A 469 7.33 -27.71 -0.33
N CYS A 470 6.55 -27.18 -1.27
CA CYS A 470 5.10 -27.05 -1.20
C CYS A 470 4.47 -28.35 -0.68
N THR A 471 4.27 -28.46 0.62
CA THR A 471 3.31 -29.39 1.21
C THR A 471 1.98 -28.69 1.14
N ALA A 472 1.33 -28.81 -0.01
CA ALA A 472 -0.07 -28.47 -0.16
C ALA A 472 -0.85 -29.15 0.96
N THR A 473 -1.43 -28.36 1.86
CA THR A 473 -2.49 -28.84 2.74
C THR A 473 -3.64 -29.28 1.84
N ARG A 474 -3.90 -30.59 1.90
CA ARG A 474 -4.86 -31.39 1.13
C ARG A 474 -6.20 -30.67 0.88
N PRO A 475 -6.62 -30.49 -0.39
CA PRO A 475 -8.02 -30.69 -0.75
C PRO A 475 -8.30 -32.21 -0.68
N ALA A 476 -9.54 -32.58 -0.34
CA ALA A 476 -10.00 -33.96 -0.36
C ALA A 476 -9.60 -34.68 -1.67
N PRO A 477 -9.22 -35.97 -1.62
CA PRO A 477 -8.57 -36.63 -2.74
C PRO A 477 -9.59 -37.03 -3.79
N THR A 478 -9.64 -36.31 -4.91
CA THR A 478 -10.24 -36.83 -6.15
C THR A 478 -9.53 -36.25 -7.38
N VAL A 479 -9.06 -37.17 -8.22
CA VAL A 479 -8.91 -37.07 -9.70
C VAL A 479 -7.60 -36.55 -10.33
N VAL A 480 -6.71 -35.77 -9.69
CA VAL A 480 -5.65 -35.08 -10.49
C VAL A 480 -4.27 -35.77 -10.55
N HIS A 481 -3.97 -36.80 -9.75
CA HIS A 481 -2.64 -37.48 -9.78
C HIS A 481 -2.56 -38.80 -10.58
N ALA A 482 -3.60 -39.16 -11.33
CA ALA A 482 -3.57 -40.31 -12.23
C ALA A 482 -3.04 -39.97 -13.66
N SER A 483 -3.05 -38.71 -14.09
CA SER A 483 -3.01 -38.38 -15.53
C SER A 483 -1.61 -38.29 -16.19
N ARG A 484 -0.50 -38.25 -15.43
CA ARG A 484 0.87 -38.22 -16.00
C ARG A 484 1.62 -39.56 -15.93
N ARG A 485 1.32 -40.45 -14.98
CA ARG A 485 1.88 -41.83 -14.97
C ARG A 485 1.05 -42.82 -15.80
N LEU A 486 -0.27 -42.60 -16.00
CA LEU A 486 -1.05 -43.39 -16.96
C LEU A 486 -0.67 -43.12 -18.43
N ARG A 487 -0.23 -41.91 -18.80
CA ARG A 487 0.14 -41.59 -20.20
C ARG A 487 1.38 -42.33 -20.71
N LYS A 488 2.32 -42.69 -19.83
CA LYS A 488 3.52 -43.43 -20.21
C LYS A 488 3.27 -44.95 -20.22
N ASN A 489 2.53 -45.46 -19.23
CA ASN A 489 2.24 -46.89 -19.15
C ASN A 489 1.16 -47.34 -20.16
N VAL A 490 0.09 -46.58 -20.40
CA VAL A 490 -0.97 -46.99 -21.36
C VAL A 490 -0.47 -47.04 -22.81
N PHE A 491 0.50 -46.20 -23.19
CA PHE A 491 1.06 -46.15 -24.54
C PHE A 491 2.14 -47.24 -24.81
N GLU A 492 2.78 -47.75 -23.76
CA GLU A 492 3.75 -48.85 -23.83
C GLU A 492 3.06 -50.21 -23.64
N THR A 493 2.03 -50.31 -22.79
CA THR A 493 1.24 -51.55 -22.61
C THR A 493 0.26 -51.80 -23.77
N GLY A 494 -0.30 -50.76 -24.40
CA GLY A 494 -1.19 -50.92 -25.56
C GLY A 494 -0.51 -51.46 -26.82
N ARG A 495 0.76 -51.11 -27.04
CA ARG A 495 1.57 -51.68 -28.14
C ARG A 495 2.02 -53.12 -27.85
N ALA A 496 2.26 -53.47 -26.58
CA ALA A 496 2.60 -54.84 -26.20
C ALA A 496 1.39 -55.80 -26.34
N VAL A 497 0.17 -55.34 -26.03
CA VAL A 497 -1.04 -56.18 -26.08
C VAL A 497 -1.56 -56.40 -27.51
N SER A 498 -1.49 -55.40 -28.40
CA SER A 498 -1.84 -55.59 -29.81
C SER A 498 -0.82 -56.42 -30.61
N ALA A 499 0.43 -56.53 -30.15
CA ALA A 499 1.45 -57.37 -30.77
C ALA A 499 1.42 -58.84 -30.32
N LEU A 500 0.80 -59.14 -29.16
CA LEU A 500 0.74 -60.50 -28.59
C LEU A 500 -0.54 -61.29 -28.93
N ALA A 501 -1.56 -60.65 -29.50
CA ALA A 501 -2.83 -61.31 -29.81
C ALA A 501 -2.75 -62.40 -30.92
N PRO A 502 -1.86 -62.33 -31.94
CA PRO A 502 -1.71 -63.42 -32.90
C PRO A 502 -0.71 -64.51 -32.45
N ALA A 503 0.18 -64.22 -31.48
CA ALA A 503 1.35 -65.07 -31.22
C ALA A 503 1.13 -66.18 -30.17
N VAL A 504 -0.01 -66.20 -29.48
CA VAL A 504 -0.30 -67.19 -28.40
C VAL A 504 -1.25 -68.30 -28.85
N LEU A 505 -1.81 -68.24 -30.06
CA LEU A 505 -2.75 -69.25 -30.58
C LEU A 505 -2.11 -70.33 -31.47
N GLU A 506 -0.82 -70.24 -31.83
CA GLU A 506 -0.19 -71.17 -32.80
C GLU A 506 1.23 -71.66 -32.42
N SER A 507 1.52 -71.96 -31.16
CA SER A 507 2.82 -72.55 -30.77
C SER A 507 2.67 -73.96 -30.15
N PRO A 508 3.09 -75.03 -30.84
CA PRO A 508 3.06 -76.40 -30.33
C PRO A 508 4.40 -76.74 -29.65
N SER A 509 4.66 -76.13 -28.50
CA SER A 509 5.70 -76.62 -27.61
C SER A 509 5.45 -76.04 -26.24
N TRP A 510 5.09 -76.86 -25.26
CA TRP A 510 5.41 -76.67 -23.84
C TRP A 510 5.12 -78.00 -23.13
N ALA A 511 6.19 -78.65 -22.68
CA ALA A 511 6.16 -79.89 -21.92
C ALA A 511 5.60 -79.65 -20.49
N PRO A 512 4.99 -80.66 -19.84
CA PRO A 512 4.16 -80.46 -18.67
C PRO A 512 4.99 -80.49 -17.38
N GLY A 513 4.96 -79.39 -16.62
CA GLY A 513 5.52 -79.32 -15.28
C GLY A 513 4.84 -78.23 -14.47
N ASN A 514 3.79 -78.60 -13.75
CA ASN A 514 3.08 -77.82 -12.73
C ASN A 514 2.26 -76.62 -13.21
N LEU A 515 1.06 -76.90 -13.74
CA LEU A 515 -0.04 -75.91 -13.85
C LEU A 515 -1.16 -76.27 -12.86
N VAL A 516 -1.39 -75.37 -11.91
CA VAL A 516 -2.59 -75.32 -11.07
C VAL A 516 -3.80 -75.14 -12.00
N ARG A 517 -4.68 -76.16 -12.09
CA ARG A 517 -5.94 -76.07 -12.83
C ARG A 517 -6.86 -75.05 -12.14
N TRP A 518 -6.99 -73.85 -12.73
CA TRP A 518 -8.10 -72.97 -12.42
C TRP A 518 -9.38 -73.53 -13.05
N PRO A 519 -10.53 -73.57 -12.35
CA PRO A 519 -11.79 -74.03 -12.91
C PRO A 519 -12.17 -73.18 -14.13
N HIS A 520 -12.45 -73.82 -15.27
CA HIS A 520 -12.75 -73.19 -16.56
C HIS A 520 -13.81 -72.08 -16.46
N ASP A 521 -14.79 -72.25 -15.57
CA ASP A 521 -15.89 -71.29 -15.39
C ASP A 521 -15.46 -69.98 -14.74
N GLN A 522 -14.41 -70.00 -13.90
CA GLN A 522 -13.90 -68.79 -13.26
C GLN A 522 -13.11 -67.94 -14.27
N THR A 523 -12.30 -68.59 -15.09
CA THR A 523 -11.53 -67.93 -16.17
C THR A 523 -12.46 -67.29 -17.21
N GLN A 524 -13.56 -67.98 -17.59
CA GLN A 524 -14.54 -67.43 -18.54
C GLN A 524 -15.32 -66.23 -17.98
N ARG A 525 -15.65 -66.23 -16.68
CA ARG A 525 -16.31 -65.09 -16.03
C ARG A 525 -15.41 -63.86 -15.96
N GLU A 526 -14.13 -64.04 -15.64
CA GLU A 526 -13.17 -62.93 -15.62
C GLU A 526 -12.91 -62.38 -17.04
N LEU A 527 -12.82 -63.24 -18.05
CA LEU A 527 -12.70 -62.83 -19.46
C LEU A 527 -13.93 -62.04 -19.95
N ALA A 528 -15.14 -62.46 -19.58
CA ALA A 528 -16.36 -61.73 -19.90
C ALA A 528 -16.39 -60.34 -19.25
N THR A 529 -15.92 -60.24 -18.00
CA THR A 529 -15.82 -58.98 -17.25
C THR A 529 -14.80 -58.04 -17.88
N MET A 530 -13.61 -58.55 -18.26
CA MET A 530 -12.59 -57.75 -18.94
C MET A 530 -13.05 -57.27 -20.32
N ARG A 531 -13.79 -58.09 -21.08
CA ARG A 531 -14.42 -57.67 -22.36
C ARG A 531 -15.51 -56.62 -22.17
N GLY A 532 -16.20 -56.60 -21.03
CA GLY A 532 -17.13 -55.55 -20.66
C GLY A 532 -16.42 -54.21 -20.39
N HIS A 533 -15.35 -54.24 -19.61
CA HIS A 533 -14.54 -53.04 -19.32
C HIS A 533 -13.84 -52.48 -20.57
N ALA A 534 -13.37 -53.34 -21.49
CA ALA A 534 -12.75 -52.91 -22.73
C ALA A 534 -13.73 -52.12 -23.62
N ARG A 535 -14.96 -52.63 -23.79
CA ARG A 535 -16.01 -51.94 -24.55
C ARG A 535 -16.40 -50.59 -23.94
N HIS A 536 -16.51 -50.53 -22.61
CA HIS A 536 -16.83 -49.27 -21.94
C HIS A 536 -15.72 -48.21 -22.08
N LEU A 537 -14.46 -48.64 -22.15
CA LEU A 537 -13.31 -47.78 -22.42
C LEU A 537 -13.28 -47.28 -23.86
N GLU A 538 -13.62 -48.13 -24.83
CA GLU A 538 -13.74 -47.75 -26.25
C GLU A 538 -14.83 -46.69 -26.45
N ASP A 539 -15.99 -46.86 -25.82
CA ASP A 539 -17.08 -45.87 -25.86
C ASP A 539 -16.68 -44.52 -25.25
N HIS A 540 -15.93 -44.55 -24.12
CA HIS A 540 -15.41 -43.34 -23.50
C HIS A 540 -14.37 -42.62 -24.37
N VAL A 541 -13.50 -43.37 -25.04
CA VAL A 541 -12.51 -42.79 -25.96
C VAL A 541 -13.19 -42.19 -27.18
N ALA A 542 -14.21 -42.83 -27.73
CA ALA A 542 -15.00 -42.30 -28.84
C ALA A 542 -15.73 -40.99 -28.45
N ALA A 543 -16.34 -40.94 -27.26
CA ALA A 543 -16.98 -39.73 -26.74
C ALA A 543 -15.99 -38.57 -26.54
N LEU A 544 -14.78 -38.85 -26.04
CA LEU A 544 -13.72 -37.84 -25.88
C LEU A 544 -13.17 -37.33 -27.21
N GLN A 545 -13.07 -38.19 -28.22
CA GLN A 545 -12.65 -37.81 -29.57
C GLN A 545 -13.67 -36.89 -30.22
N HIS A 546 -14.96 -37.23 -30.13
CA HIS A 546 -16.05 -36.41 -30.65
C HIS A 546 -16.12 -35.03 -29.96
N GLY A 547 -15.96 -34.99 -28.63
CA GLY A 547 -15.88 -33.73 -27.88
C GLY A 547 -14.68 -32.85 -28.26
N ARG A 548 -13.53 -33.46 -28.59
CA ARG A 548 -12.33 -32.74 -29.03
C ARG A 548 -12.49 -32.13 -30.42
N GLU A 549 -13.21 -32.80 -31.32
CA GLU A 549 -13.49 -32.30 -32.67
C GLU A 549 -14.51 -31.15 -32.66
N ALA A 550 -15.56 -31.27 -31.85
CA ALA A 550 -16.51 -30.17 -31.61
C ALA A 550 -15.81 -28.92 -31.06
N MET A 551 -14.92 -29.09 -30.06
CA MET A 551 -14.15 -27.98 -29.49
C MET A 551 -13.19 -27.35 -30.51
N ARG A 552 -12.60 -28.13 -31.42
CA ARG A 552 -11.74 -27.59 -32.50
C ARG A 552 -12.54 -26.75 -33.48
N ALA A 553 -13.74 -27.18 -33.85
CA ALA A 553 -14.60 -26.42 -34.76
C ALA A 553 -15.04 -25.09 -34.12
N GLU A 554 -15.41 -25.11 -32.84
CA GLU A 554 -15.75 -23.88 -32.08
C GLU A 554 -14.55 -22.92 -31.98
N LEU A 555 -13.34 -23.45 -31.71
CA LEU A 555 -12.12 -22.63 -31.62
C LEU A 555 -11.76 -21.99 -32.97
N GLN A 556 -11.98 -22.70 -34.09
CA GLN A 556 -11.76 -22.17 -35.43
C GLN A 556 -12.76 -21.07 -35.79
N SER A 557 -14.03 -21.24 -35.41
CA SER A 557 -15.06 -20.20 -35.58
C SER A 557 -14.73 -18.94 -34.78
N ALA A 558 -14.34 -19.07 -33.52
CA ALA A 558 -13.94 -17.95 -32.68
C ALA A 558 -12.71 -17.21 -33.23
N HIS A 559 -11.72 -17.96 -33.76
CA HIS A 559 -10.54 -17.36 -34.40
C HIS A 559 -10.89 -16.56 -35.67
N ALA A 560 -11.87 -17.01 -36.45
CA ALA A 560 -12.34 -16.30 -37.63
C ALA A 560 -13.05 -14.99 -37.24
N GLN A 561 -13.89 -15.02 -36.20
CA GLN A 561 -14.58 -13.83 -35.67
C GLN A 561 -13.59 -12.79 -35.12
N LEU A 562 -12.56 -13.22 -34.38
CA LEU A 562 -11.50 -12.34 -33.88
C LEU A 562 -10.70 -11.67 -35.00
N ARG A 563 -10.45 -12.38 -36.11
CA ARG A 563 -9.77 -11.78 -37.27
C ARG A 563 -10.64 -10.75 -37.99
N ALA A 564 -11.95 -11.01 -38.10
CA ALA A 564 -12.88 -10.03 -38.67
C ALA A 564 -12.95 -8.75 -37.82
N ALA A 565 -13.06 -8.87 -36.49
CA ALA A 565 -13.07 -7.74 -35.57
C ALA A 565 -11.73 -6.96 -35.57
N ALA A 566 -10.60 -7.64 -35.72
CA ALA A 566 -9.30 -6.98 -35.85
C ALA A 566 -9.20 -6.16 -37.15
N ALA A 567 -9.75 -6.65 -38.26
CA ALA A 567 -9.78 -5.94 -39.53
C ALA A 567 -10.67 -4.68 -39.49
N GLU A 568 -11.83 -4.76 -38.83
CA GLU A 568 -12.69 -3.59 -38.60
C GLU A 568 -11.99 -2.53 -37.74
N ARG A 569 -11.30 -2.96 -36.67
CA ARG A 569 -10.53 -2.05 -35.81
C ARG A 569 -9.39 -1.34 -36.55
N ASP A 570 -8.68 -2.06 -37.41
CA ASP A 570 -7.57 -1.48 -38.18
C ASP A 570 -8.08 -0.51 -39.25
N THR A 571 -9.28 -0.76 -39.82
CA THR A 571 -9.97 0.16 -40.72
C THR A 571 -10.37 1.45 -39.99
N ALA A 572 -10.99 1.34 -38.80
CA ALA A 572 -11.36 2.50 -37.98
C ALA A 572 -10.13 3.31 -37.52
N ARG A 573 -9.00 2.67 -37.26
CA ARG A 573 -7.73 3.36 -36.97
C ARG A 573 -7.17 4.13 -38.17
N ALA A 574 -7.29 3.56 -39.37
CA ALA A 574 -6.87 4.24 -40.59
C ALA A 574 -7.73 5.48 -40.87
N GLU A 575 -9.04 5.39 -40.68
CA GLU A 575 -9.97 6.51 -40.80
C GLU A 575 -9.69 7.61 -39.76
N ALA A 576 -9.44 7.23 -38.51
CA ALA A 576 -9.07 8.18 -37.45
C ALA A 576 -7.72 8.88 -37.75
N ALA A 577 -6.73 8.15 -38.28
CA ALA A 577 -5.45 8.73 -38.69
C ALA A 577 -5.61 9.71 -39.87
N ALA A 578 -6.49 9.40 -40.84
CA ALA A 578 -6.82 10.30 -41.93
C ALA A 578 -7.52 11.58 -41.44
N ALA A 579 -8.47 11.45 -40.50
CA ALA A 579 -9.14 12.59 -39.88
C ALA A 579 -8.17 13.49 -39.09
N MET A 580 -7.23 12.90 -38.34
CA MET A 580 -6.19 13.65 -37.63
C MET A 580 -5.22 14.37 -38.58
N SER A 581 -4.87 13.73 -39.71
CA SER A 581 -4.03 14.37 -40.73
C SER A 581 -4.75 15.54 -41.40
N HIS A 582 -6.05 15.40 -41.67
CA HIS A 582 -6.88 16.48 -42.20
C HIS A 582 -7.02 17.64 -41.20
N ALA A 583 -7.22 17.35 -39.92
CA ALA A 583 -7.27 18.36 -38.85
C ALA A 583 -5.93 19.10 -38.71
N ALA A 584 -4.79 18.41 -38.84
CA ALA A 584 -3.48 19.02 -38.82
C ALA A 584 -3.23 19.93 -40.03
N ALA A 585 -3.72 19.55 -41.23
CA ALA A 585 -3.67 20.39 -42.42
C ALA A 585 -4.53 21.66 -42.25
N LEU A 586 -5.74 21.52 -41.71
CA LEU A 586 -6.63 22.65 -41.42
C LEU A 586 -6.02 23.62 -40.39
N GLN A 587 -5.32 23.07 -39.39
CA GLN A 587 -4.62 23.86 -38.37
C GLN A 587 -3.38 24.56 -38.93
N ALA A 588 -2.74 24.01 -39.97
CA ALA A 588 -1.67 24.67 -40.70
C ALA A 588 -2.20 25.81 -41.58
N ASP A 589 -3.32 25.62 -42.29
CA ASP A 589 -3.98 26.67 -43.06
C ASP A 589 -4.43 27.84 -42.19
N LEU A 590 -4.97 27.57 -40.98
CA LEU A 590 -5.32 28.57 -39.97
C LEU A 590 -4.12 29.37 -39.45
N ARG A 591 -2.92 28.79 -39.46
CA ARG A 591 -1.67 29.51 -39.08
C ARG A 591 -1.09 30.32 -40.24
N ALA A 592 -1.45 29.99 -41.49
CA ALA A 592 -0.96 30.67 -42.68
C ALA A 592 -1.80 31.89 -43.08
N THR A 593 -3.00 32.09 -42.51
CA THR A 593 -3.94 33.14 -42.90
C THR A 593 -3.93 34.32 -41.92
N ASP A 594 -3.02 35.29 -42.15
CA ASP A 594 -2.97 36.58 -41.44
C ASP A 594 -3.87 37.67 -42.07
N ARG A 595 -4.86 37.30 -42.89
CA ARG A 595 -5.76 38.26 -43.59
C ARG A 595 -7.13 37.67 -43.96
N MET A 596 -7.98 37.34 -42.98
CA MET A 596 -9.39 37.05 -43.26
C MET A 596 -10.32 37.91 -42.39
N ASP A 597 -11.39 38.40 -43.01
CA ASP A 597 -12.40 39.25 -42.38
C ASP A 597 -13.25 38.43 -41.39
N LYS A 598 -13.82 39.09 -40.38
CA LYS A 598 -14.49 38.45 -39.23
C LYS A 598 -15.66 37.53 -39.63
N ALA A 599 -16.28 37.78 -40.78
CA ALA A 599 -17.37 36.97 -41.32
C ALA A 599 -16.90 35.56 -41.75
N ASP A 600 -15.74 35.46 -42.40
CA ASP A 600 -15.22 34.17 -42.89
C ASP A 600 -14.66 33.31 -41.75
N LEU A 601 -14.16 33.95 -40.70
CA LEU A 601 -13.75 33.31 -39.44
C LEU A 601 -14.96 32.65 -38.74
N TRP A 602 -16.13 33.30 -38.79
CA TRP A 602 -17.36 32.76 -38.22
C TRP A 602 -17.93 31.60 -39.03
N CYS A 603 -17.88 31.67 -40.36
CA CYS A 603 -18.25 30.55 -41.24
C CYS A 603 -17.31 29.35 -41.06
N SER A 604 -16.00 29.59 -40.93
CA SER A 604 -15.02 28.52 -40.68
C SER A 604 -15.21 27.89 -39.30
N TYR A 605 -15.47 28.69 -38.27
CA TYR A 605 -15.78 28.18 -36.93
C TYR A 605 -17.08 27.36 -36.89
N ALA A 606 -18.14 27.82 -37.58
CA ALA A 606 -19.39 27.09 -37.69
C ALA A 606 -19.21 25.75 -38.44
N ARG A 607 -18.38 25.74 -39.50
CA ARG A 607 -18.04 24.51 -40.23
C ARG A 607 -17.29 23.51 -39.36
N ILE A 608 -16.24 23.95 -38.66
CA ILE A 608 -15.44 23.12 -37.72
C ILE A 608 -16.31 22.59 -36.57
N ARG A 609 -17.25 23.40 -36.07
CA ARG A 609 -18.18 22.98 -35.03
C ARG A 609 -19.12 21.89 -35.53
N ASN A 610 -19.66 22.03 -36.75
CA ASN A 610 -20.54 21.04 -37.34
C ASN A 610 -19.80 19.73 -37.68
N GLU A 611 -18.57 19.82 -38.16
CA GLU A 611 -17.71 18.64 -38.42
C GLU A 611 -17.30 17.91 -37.13
N ASN A 612 -17.01 18.64 -36.04
CA ASN A 612 -16.77 18.03 -34.72
C ASN A 612 -18.03 17.39 -34.13
N GLN A 613 -19.21 17.98 -34.37
CA GLN A 613 -20.47 17.40 -33.93
C GLN A 613 -20.73 16.10 -34.69
N ALA A 614 -20.53 16.07 -36.01
CA ALA A 614 -20.66 14.85 -36.82
C ALA A 614 -19.69 13.74 -36.34
N LEU A 615 -18.43 14.07 -36.06
CA LEU A 615 -17.46 13.11 -35.49
C LEU A 615 -17.87 12.58 -34.11
N THR A 616 -18.51 13.42 -33.27
CA THR A 616 -19.01 13.02 -31.96
C THR A 616 -20.21 12.10 -32.10
N ASP A 617 -21.11 12.40 -33.03
CA ASP A 617 -22.29 11.61 -33.34
C ASP A 617 -21.90 10.23 -33.93
N ASP A 618 -20.87 10.17 -34.79
CA ASP A 618 -20.31 8.92 -35.32
C ASP A 618 -19.63 8.07 -34.22
N LEU A 619 -18.92 8.70 -33.29
CA LEU A 619 -18.30 8.03 -32.14
C LEU A 619 -19.35 7.43 -31.19
N ASP A 620 -20.44 8.15 -30.96
CA ASP A 620 -21.54 7.68 -30.12
C ASP A 620 -22.39 6.62 -30.83
N ALA A 621 -22.54 6.70 -32.16
CA ALA A 621 -23.12 5.64 -32.98
C ALA A 621 -22.27 4.35 -32.90
N CYS A 622 -20.94 4.48 -33.01
CA CYS A 622 -20.00 3.36 -32.90
C CYS A 622 -20.03 2.73 -31.49
N ARG A 623 -20.10 3.53 -30.42
CA ARG A 623 -20.31 3.05 -29.04
C ARG A 623 -21.67 2.37 -28.84
N GLY A 624 -22.71 2.87 -29.51
CA GLY A 624 -24.03 2.25 -29.51
C GLY A 624 -24.05 0.91 -30.23
N GLN A 625 -23.30 0.79 -31.33
CA GLN A 625 -23.14 -0.45 -32.07
C GLN A 625 -22.35 -1.49 -31.26
N LEU A 626 -21.25 -1.07 -30.61
CA LEU A 626 -20.44 -1.93 -29.74
C LEU A 626 -21.27 -2.52 -28.58
N ARG A 627 -22.06 -1.68 -27.90
CA ARG A 627 -22.93 -2.12 -26.79
C ARG A 627 -24.02 -3.10 -27.24
N ARG A 628 -24.58 -2.90 -28.44
CA ARG A 628 -25.56 -3.84 -29.03
C ARG A 628 -24.94 -5.19 -29.35
N THR A 629 -23.70 -5.20 -29.85
CA THR A 629 -22.95 -6.42 -30.12
C THR A 629 -22.58 -7.16 -28.82
N GLU A 630 -22.14 -6.43 -27.79
CA GLU A 630 -21.88 -7.00 -26.45
C GLU A 630 -23.15 -7.63 -25.86
N SER A 631 -24.28 -6.91 -25.87
CA SER A 631 -25.54 -7.44 -25.34
C SER A 631 -26.08 -8.63 -26.14
N ALA A 632 -25.88 -8.67 -27.46
CA ALA A 632 -26.26 -9.81 -28.30
C ALA A 632 -25.40 -11.05 -27.99
N LEU A 633 -24.09 -10.86 -27.77
CA LEU A 633 -23.16 -11.92 -27.40
C LEU A 633 -23.42 -12.44 -25.98
N GLU A 634 -23.75 -11.57 -25.04
CA GLU A 634 -24.15 -11.94 -23.67
C GLU A 634 -25.47 -12.74 -23.67
N ALA A 635 -26.46 -12.33 -24.47
CA ALA A 635 -27.72 -13.04 -24.63
C ALA A 635 -27.53 -14.43 -25.25
N GLU A 636 -26.72 -14.55 -26.31
CA GLU A 636 -26.42 -15.83 -26.95
C GLU A 636 -25.62 -16.78 -26.02
N ALA A 637 -24.69 -16.22 -25.22
CA ALA A 637 -23.95 -16.97 -24.21
C ALA A 637 -24.85 -17.47 -23.07
N PHE A 638 -25.81 -16.65 -22.64
CA PHE A 638 -26.79 -17.01 -21.62
C PHE A 638 -27.77 -18.10 -22.12
N GLU A 639 -28.25 -17.99 -23.36
CA GLU A 639 -29.14 -19.00 -23.96
C GLU A 639 -28.43 -20.36 -24.11
N LYS A 640 -27.16 -20.36 -24.54
CA LYS A 640 -26.32 -21.57 -24.65
C LYS A 640 -25.96 -22.17 -23.29
N MET A 641 -25.83 -21.35 -22.24
CA MET A 641 -25.61 -21.80 -20.87
C MET A 641 -26.85 -22.49 -20.27
N MET A 642 -28.05 -21.98 -20.59
CA MET A 642 -29.32 -22.59 -20.14
C MET A 642 -29.69 -23.88 -20.89
N ALA A 643 -29.12 -24.11 -22.08
CA ALA A 643 -29.33 -25.31 -22.89
C ALA A 643 -28.52 -26.56 -22.45
N GLY A 644 -27.89 -26.55 -21.26
CA GLY A 644 -27.46 -27.78 -20.59
C GLY A 644 -26.20 -28.49 -21.14
N ARG A 645 -25.15 -27.76 -21.51
CA ARG A 645 -23.81 -28.35 -21.77
C ARG A 645 -22.79 -27.97 -20.70
N SER A 646 -21.91 -28.92 -20.38
CA SER A 646 -21.09 -28.97 -19.16
C SER A 646 -20.36 -27.67 -18.79
N ALA A 647 -20.29 -27.37 -17.48
CA ALA A 647 -19.70 -26.17 -16.88
C ALA A 647 -18.26 -25.81 -17.36
N ASN A 648 -17.52 -26.77 -17.90
CA ASN A 648 -16.18 -26.54 -18.45
C ASN A 648 -16.18 -25.87 -19.84
N GLN A 649 -17.24 -26.03 -20.63
CA GLN A 649 -17.40 -25.32 -21.91
C GLN A 649 -17.88 -23.88 -21.69
N ALA A 650 -18.76 -23.65 -20.71
CA ALA A 650 -19.16 -22.31 -20.28
C ALA A 650 -17.97 -21.50 -19.74
N LEU A 651 -17.05 -22.15 -19.00
CA LEU A 651 -15.82 -21.51 -18.51
C LEU A 651 -14.85 -21.17 -19.65
N GLY A 652 -14.74 -22.04 -20.66
CA GLY A 652 -13.92 -21.78 -21.86
C GLY A 652 -14.45 -20.59 -22.69
N LEU A 653 -15.77 -20.50 -22.85
CA LEU A 653 -16.41 -19.40 -23.56
C LEU A 653 -16.32 -18.07 -22.77
N ALA A 654 -16.49 -18.11 -21.45
CA ALA A 654 -16.35 -16.94 -20.58
C ALA A 654 -14.92 -16.39 -20.57
N ILE A 655 -13.90 -17.27 -20.59
CA ILE A 655 -12.48 -16.86 -20.67
C ILE A 655 -12.13 -16.27 -22.03
N ALA A 656 -12.76 -16.74 -23.11
CA ALA A 656 -12.59 -16.20 -24.46
C ALA A 656 -13.29 -14.82 -24.61
N LEU A 657 -14.47 -14.64 -24.03
CA LEU A 657 -15.21 -13.36 -24.01
C LEU A 657 -14.50 -12.31 -23.14
N LEU A 658 -13.95 -12.69 -21.98
CA LEU A 658 -13.12 -11.81 -21.12
C LEU A 658 -11.78 -11.38 -21.76
N HIS A 659 -11.34 -12.06 -22.82
CA HIS A 659 -10.18 -11.65 -23.62
C HIS A 659 -10.56 -10.80 -24.84
N ALA A 660 -11.84 -10.80 -25.24
CA ALA A 660 -12.34 -10.08 -26.41
C ALA A 660 -12.90 -8.69 -26.07
N VAL A 661 -13.49 -8.53 -24.87
CA VAL A 661 -13.75 -7.23 -24.20
C VAL A 661 -12.43 -6.61 -23.75
#